data_AF-A0A353K0P9-F1
#
_entry.id   AF-A0A353K0P9-F1
#
_cell.length_a   1.000
_cell.length_b   1.000
_cell.length_c   1.000
_cell.angle_alpha   90.00
_cell.angle_beta   90.00
_cell.angle_gamma   90.00
#
_symmetry.space_group_name_H-M   'P 1'
#
loop_
_entity.id
_entity.type
_entity.pdbx_description
1 polymer ?
#
loop_
_entity_poly.entity_id
_entity_poly.type
_entity_poly.pdbx_seq_one_letter_code
_entity_poly.pdbx_strand_id
1 'polypeptide(L)'
;MKKKYTYLCAALTVIIFSLLIYCNLKEKKVTNIDSAKETCSFDNDFNGIMTGVLILSEPEGEYESIGSMFKSVGFTVVKDGLIKLKESYRDVKVLVVPFEEALKLDKESEDYIINWTKDGGHLITSGKSSLSQKLGMDFYGEKIQISGYRWASHPGINIRFKNKAEGFGFNNDNKFKTLGYVSNKEKPFIVYSPFNKGGFIFSAIDLAPESGFGFDYFPFLLEAVRDDFGIKPNVKRDSGAVYVDIGYHYSESPEKVAERVKSCGFSQANISMWYPIEDYYDYFSKLIEELHKKGIKVYAWFEFPMVSQKFWDEHPKWREKTALERDASIDWRKLMALEDENCLREVIKIMQKSVKALNFDGVDIAEIYFETPNAGFILPMRFTPMHESFREGFKQKYGVDPLSAFNIGSKYYWMRNDKMKKDIIEYRVALINNIHEGILKGIEEIKKSKPYIESSVTVIDSLTEKRMREDIGVDIMELSKLQKKYDFAFQVEDPFTLWNLGPIRYKTIGENYRKIIGEKGKLNIDINVVNRMNNDYPYKKQRGIELYELMNYASKYTDNIIIYGLNTIEEDDMYFAPYTRVSDVKFGKEGEGVYKYSAKKDFIWETNTRGKTFLMDGKIFTNYSQNEVFLLGGEHKIQVVE
;
A
#
# COMPACT_ATOMS: atom_id res chain seq x y z
N MET A 1 38.20 -5.90 45.09
CA MET A 1 36.73 -6.06 45.02
C MET A 1 35.98 -4.78 44.62
N LYS A 2 36.21 -3.62 45.26
CA LYS A 2 35.52 -2.34 44.92
C LYS A 2 35.50 -1.98 43.42
N LYS A 3 36.62 -2.06 42.69
CA LYS A 3 36.67 -1.77 41.24
C LYS A 3 35.77 -2.67 40.38
N LYS A 4 35.66 -3.97 40.69
CA LYS A 4 34.78 -4.90 39.93
C LYS A 4 33.30 -4.58 40.13
N TYR A 5 32.91 -4.15 41.32
CA TYR A 5 31.53 -3.70 41.59
C TYR A 5 31.21 -2.39 40.86
N THR A 6 32.18 -1.47 40.71
CA THR A 6 31.96 -0.22 39.94
C THR A 6 31.71 -0.50 38.45
N TYR A 7 32.45 -1.43 37.84
CA TYR A 7 32.22 -1.83 36.44
C TYR A 7 30.91 -2.61 36.26
N LEU A 8 30.54 -3.47 37.22
CA LEU A 8 29.28 -4.19 37.19
C LEU A 8 28.08 -3.24 37.33
N CYS A 9 28.16 -2.26 38.23
CA CYS A 9 27.13 -1.24 38.38
C CYS A 9 27.03 -0.35 37.14
N ALA A 10 28.16 0.09 36.55
CA ALA A 10 28.14 0.88 35.31
C ALA A 10 27.52 0.09 34.13
N ALA A 11 27.85 -1.20 33.99
CA ALA A 11 27.25 -2.07 32.98
C ALA A 11 25.74 -2.28 33.22
N LEU A 12 25.31 -2.48 34.47
CA LEU A 12 23.90 -2.57 34.82
C LEU A 12 23.16 -1.24 34.57
N THR A 13 23.78 -0.10 34.85
CA THR A 13 23.19 1.21 34.57
C THR A 13 23.03 1.41 33.07
N VAL A 14 24.01 1.03 32.25
CA VAL A 14 23.91 1.07 30.78
C VAL A 14 22.83 0.13 30.28
N ILE A 15 22.69 -1.08 30.82
CA ILE A 15 21.64 -2.03 30.45
C ILE A 15 20.26 -1.49 30.85
N ILE A 16 20.11 -0.95 32.06
CA ILE A 16 18.85 -0.34 32.54
C ILE A 16 18.50 0.91 31.74
N PHE A 17 19.47 1.77 31.40
CA PHE A 17 19.24 2.93 30.54
C PHE A 17 18.88 2.50 29.11
N SER A 18 19.53 1.45 28.59
CA SER A 18 19.21 0.89 27.27
C SER A 18 17.82 0.26 27.26
N LEU A 19 17.42 -0.43 28.33
CA LEU A 19 16.06 -0.96 28.52
C LEU A 19 15.03 0.15 28.72
N LEU A 20 15.35 1.21 29.46
CA LEU A 20 14.47 2.37 29.64
C LEU A 20 14.32 3.19 28.35
N ILE A 21 15.39 3.32 27.56
CA ILE A 21 15.36 3.92 26.21
C ILE A 21 14.55 3.02 25.28
N TYR A 22 14.76 1.71 25.30
CA TYR A 22 14.00 0.74 24.52
C TYR A 22 12.49 0.75 24.89
N CYS A 23 12.16 0.83 26.19
CA CYS A 23 10.79 0.97 26.67
C CYS A 23 10.19 2.34 26.33
N ASN A 24 10.92 3.45 26.48
CA ASN A 24 10.45 4.78 26.09
C ASN A 24 10.30 4.94 24.56
N LEU A 25 11.13 4.25 23.77
CA LEU A 25 10.98 4.19 22.31
C LEU A 25 9.71 3.44 21.92
N LYS A 26 9.33 2.42 22.70
CA LYS A 26 8.03 1.72 22.58
C LYS A 26 6.84 2.61 23.01
N GLU A 27 7.04 3.52 23.96
CA GLU A 27 5.95 4.30 24.59
C GLU A 27 5.75 5.73 24.07
N LYS A 28 6.67 6.30 23.26
CA LYS A 28 6.32 7.52 22.53
C LYS A 28 5.29 7.17 21.46
N LYS A 29 4.00 7.26 21.83
CA LYS A 29 2.83 7.28 20.96
C LYS A 29 3.24 7.89 19.63
N VAL A 30 3.40 7.04 18.63
CA VAL A 30 3.54 7.46 17.25
C VAL A 30 2.26 8.21 16.95
N THR A 31 2.43 9.53 16.77
CA THR A 31 1.57 10.54 16.12
C THR A 31 0.08 10.28 16.02
N ASN A 32 -0.73 11.29 16.38
CA ASN A 32 -2.16 11.63 16.14
C ASN A 32 -2.92 11.01 14.93
N ILE A 33 -2.61 9.82 14.48
CA ILE A 33 -3.43 8.98 13.64
C ILE A 33 -4.31 8.24 14.63
N ASP A 34 -5.24 8.98 15.25
CA ASP A 34 -6.37 8.30 15.89
C ASP A 34 -6.96 7.40 14.80
N SER A 35 -7.15 6.13 15.12
CA SER A 35 -8.01 5.23 14.35
C SER A 35 -9.45 5.72 14.52
N ALA A 36 -9.71 6.95 14.13
CA ALA A 36 -11.03 7.53 14.09
C ALA A 36 -11.77 6.74 13.03
N LYS A 37 -12.85 6.10 13.46
CA LYS A 37 -13.89 5.56 12.59
C LYS A 37 -14.36 6.69 11.69
N GLU A 38 -13.71 6.92 10.56
CA GLU A 38 -14.36 7.63 9.48
C GLU A 38 -15.49 6.72 9.03
N THR A 39 -16.70 7.14 9.37
CA THR A 39 -17.91 6.49 8.90
C THR A 39 -17.89 6.54 7.38
N CYS A 40 -17.77 5.37 6.76
CA CYS A 40 -17.99 5.26 5.33
C CYS A 40 -19.43 5.70 5.07
N SER A 41 -19.64 6.85 4.42
CA SER A 41 -20.96 7.23 3.95
C SER A 41 -21.35 6.29 2.82
N PHE A 42 -22.56 5.74 2.88
CA PHE A 42 -23.16 4.96 1.81
C PHE A 42 -23.89 5.91 0.86
N ASP A 43 -23.83 5.63 -0.44
CA ASP A 43 -24.71 6.35 -1.38
C ASP A 43 -26.13 5.83 -1.17
N ASN A 44 -27.13 6.69 -1.33
CA ASN A 44 -28.53 6.32 -1.09
C ASN A 44 -29.16 5.55 -2.28
N ASP A 45 -28.43 5.37 -3.38
CA ASP A 45 -28.96 4.77 -4.61
C ASP A 45 -27.93 3.92 -5.36
N PHE A 46 -28.43 2.86 -6.02
CA PHE A 46 -27.63 2.08 -6.95
C PHE A 46 -27.49 2.79 -8.28
N ASN A 47 -26.25 3.06 -8.66
CA ASN A 47 -25.93 3.44 -10.03
C ASN A 47 -25.84 2.16 -10.87
N GLY A 48 -26.87 1.85 -11.68
CA GLY A 48 -27.10 0.59 -12.42
C GLY A 48 -26.06 0.14 -13.46
N ILE A 49 -24.80 0.58 -13.32
CA ILE A 49 -23.63 0.06 -14.02
C ILE A 49 -22.74 -0.69 -13.04
N MET A 50 -22.50 -0.13 -11.86
CA MET A 50 -21.65 -0.76 -10.85
C MET A 50 -22.39 -1.92 -10.20
N THR A 51 -21.64 -2.97 -9.87
CA THR A 51 -22.21 -4.17 -9.26
C THR A 51 -22.73 -3.83 -7.87
N GLY A 52 -24.05 -3.97 -7.68
CA GLY A 52 -24.74 -3.54 -6.47
C GLY A 52 -24.61 -4.53 -5.32
N VAL A 53 -24.17 -4.02 -4.17
CA VAL A 53 -24.21 -4.69 -2.87
C VAL A 53 -25.19 -3.93 -1.98
N LEU A 54 -26.26 -4.60 -1.56
CA LEU A 54 -27.19 -4.07 -0.56
C LEU A 54 -26.84 -4.66 0.80
N ILE A 55 -26.51 -3.82 1.76
CA ILE A 55 -26.41 -4.22 3.17
C ILE A 55 -27.75 -3.89 3.81
N LEU A 56 -28.46 -4.93 4.25
CA LEU A 56 -29.69 -4.74 5.00
C LEU A 56 -29.33 -4.05 6.32
N SER A 57 -29.97 -2.93 6.59
CA SER A 57 -29.77 -2.16 7.81
C SER A 57 -30.97 -1.28 8.08
N GLU A 58 -31.50 -1.34 9.29
CA GLU A 58 -32.34 -0.28 9.84
C GLU A 58 -31.48 1.00 10.07
N PRO A 59 -32.09 2.20 10.24
CA PRO A 59 -31.39 3.50 10.28
C PRO A 59 -30.22 3.63 11.26
N GLU A 60 -30.15 2.77 12.29
CA GLU A 60 -29.16 2.81 13.37
C GLU A 60 -28.03 1.75 13.23
N GLY A 61 -28.04 0.89 12.20
CA GLY A 61 -27.04 -0.19 12.05
C GLY A 61 -25.63 0.30 11.65
N GLU A 62 -24.59 -0.14 12.37
CA GLU A 62 -23.17 0.17 12.12
C GLU A 62 -22.47 -0.94 11.30
N TYR A 63 -22.71 -0.99 9.98
CA TYR A 63 -22.12 -1.99 9.06
C TYR A 63 -21.06 -1.42 8.10
N GLU A 64 -20.44 -0.31 8.48
CA GLU A 64 -19.42 0.41 7.70
C GLU A 64 -18.21 -0.47 7.37
N SER A 65 -17.85 -1.38 8.28
CA SER A 65 -16.69 -2.28 8.14
C SER A 65 -16.86 -3.28 7.00
N ILE A 66 -18.05 -3.86 6.83
CA ILE A 66 -18.37 -4.77 5.73
C ILE A 66 -18.50 -3.98 4.43
N GLY A 67 -19.19 -2.84 4.50
CA GLY A 67 -19.37 -1.99 3.34
C GLY A 67 -18.06 -1.44 2.78
N SER A 68 -17.10 -1.11 3.64
CA SER A 68 -15.77 -0.66 3.21
C SER A 68 -15.06 -1.74 2.41
N MET A 69 -15.16 -3.03 2.80
CA MET A 69 -14.54 -4.14 2.05
C MET A 69 -14.95 -4.12 0.57
N PHE A 70 -16.27 -4.07 0.30
CA PHE A 70 -16.79 -4.05 -1.07
C PHE A 70 -16.45 -2.74 -1.79
N LYS A 71 -16.58 -1.60 -1.12
CA LYS A 71 -16.20 -0.30 -1.70
C LYS A 71 -14.72 -0.21 -2.03
N SER A 72 -13.86 -0.90 -1.28
CA SER A 72 -12.40 -0.87 -1.46
C SER A 72 -11.99 -1.41 -2.82
N VAL A 73 -12.83 -2.22 -3.47
CA VAL A 73 -12.61 -2.76 -4.82
C VAL A 73 -13.69 -2.29 -5.80
N GLY A 74 -14.36 -1.16 -5.57
CA GLY A 74 -15.21 -0.52 -6.58
C GLY A 74 -16.62 -1.09 -6.75
N PHE A 75 -17.15 -1.84 -5.78
CA PHE A 75 -18.59 -2.13 -5.75
C PHE A 75 -19.39 -0.88 -5.33
N THR A 76 -20.62 -0.74 -5.85
CA THR A 76 -21.59 0.19 -5.26
C THR A 76 -22.21 -0.48 -4.05
N VAL A 77 -22.07 0.16 -2.89
CA VAL A 77 -22.65 -0.33 -1.64
C VAL A 77 -23.71 0.63 -1.15
N VAL A 78 -24.91 0.12 -0.96
CA VAL A 78 -26.06 0.82 -0.37
C VAL A 78 -26.40 0.16 0.96
N LYS A 79 -26.71 0.97 1.97
CA LYS A 79 -27.20 0.53 3.28
C LYS A 79 -28.64 0.99 3.42
N ASP A 80 -29.59 0.05 3.38
CA ASP A 80 -31.03 0.36 3.37
C ASP A 80 -31.86 -0.86 3.81
N GLY A 81 -33.17 -0.65 3.98
CA GLY A 81 -34.13 -1.70 4.29
C GLY A 81 -34.47 -2.59 3.09
N LEU A 82 -35.26 -3.62 3.35
CA LEU A 82 -35.65 -4.62 2.33
C LEU A 82 -36.47 -4.01 1.17
N ILE A 83 -37.11 -2.86 1.39
CA ILE A 83 -37.83 -2.13 0.34
C ILE A 83 -36.91 -1.80 -0.84
N LYS A 84 -35.64 -1.48 -0.59
CA LYS A 84 -34.67 -1.17 -1.63
C LYS A 84 -34.40 -2.35 -2.55
N LEU A 85 -34.36 -3.57 -1.98
CA LEU A 85 -34.24 -4.80 -2.76
C LEU A 85 -35.43 -4.98 -3.69
N LYS A 86 -36.64 -4.64 -3.23
CA LYS A 86 -37.88 -4.73 -4.03
C LYS A 86 -37.85 -3.74 -5.19
N GLU A 87 -37.40 -2.51 -4.94
CA GLU A 87 -37.32 -1.44 -5.94
C GLU A 87 -36.21 -1.67 -6.98
N SER A 88 -35.05 -2.18 -6.53
CA SER A 88 -33.83 -2.33 -7.35
C SER A 88 -33.47 -3.81 -7.62
N TYR A 89 -34.47 -4.68 -7.72
CA TYR A 89 -34.34 -6.14 -7.75
C TYR A 89 -33.24 -6.67 -8.70
N ARG A 90 -33.10 -6.06 -9.88
CA ARG A 90 -32.15 -6.50 -10.93
C ARG A 90 -30.74 -5.94 -10.74
N ASP A 91 -30.61 -4.84 -10.02
CA ASP A 91 -29.35 -4.11 -9.84
C ASP A 91 -28.56 -4.61 -8.63
N VAL A 92 -29.27 -5.13 -7.61
CA VAL A 92 -28.63 -5.82 -6.48
C VAL A 92 -28.13 -7.19 -6.95
N LYS A 93 -26.82 -7.43 -6.81
CA LYS A 93 -26.20 -8.74 -7.08
C LYS A 93 -25.88 -9.49 -5.79
N VAL A 94 -25.49 -8.75 -4.75
CA VAL A 94 -25.20 -9.30 -3.43
C VAL A 94 -26.10 -8.62 -2.40
N LEU A 95 -26.81 -9.42 -1.61
CA LEU A 95 -27.51 -8.97 -0.42
C LEU A 95 -26.71 -9.45 0.80
N VAL A 96 -26.31 -8.52 1.66
CA VAL A 96 -25.71 -8.83 2.96
C VAL A 96 -26.78 -8.64 4.03
N VAL A 97 -27.04 -9.69 4.80
CA VAL A 97 -27.98 -9.68 5.93
C VAL A 97 -27.19 -10.01 7.20
N PRO A 98 -26.70 -8.99 7.93
CA PRO A 98 -26.03 -9.16 9.22
C PRO A 98 -26.92 -9.88 10.24
N PHE A 99 -26.30 -10.46 11.27
CA PHE A 99 -27.01 -11.33 12.20
C PHE A 99 -28.15 -10.60 12.93
N GLU A 100 -27.88 -9.41 13.44
CA GLU A 100 -28.88 -8.60 14.16
C GLU A 100 -30.06 -8.20 13.27
N GLU A 101 -29.85 -7.95 11.97
CA GLU A 101 -30.97 -7.71 11.05
C GLU A 101 -31.73 -8.99 10.71
N ALA A 102 -31.03 -10.12 10.57
CA ALA A 102 -31.67 -11.41 10.32
C ALA A 102 -32.66 -11.82 11.42
N LEU A 103 -32.43 -11.40 12.67
CA LEU A 103 -33.32 -11.65 13.81
C LEU A 103 -34.61 -10.82 13.77
N LYS A 104 -34.62 -9.69 13.05
CA LYS A 104 -35.76 -8.78 12.97
C LYS A 104 -36.71 -9.10 11.81
N LEU A 105 -36.30 -9.97 10.89
CA LEU A 105 -37.09 -10.32 9.72
C LEU A 105 -38.35 -11.09 10.11
N ASP A 106 -39.48 -10.69 9.53
CA ASP A 106 -40.69 -11.49 9.57
C ASP A 106 -40.66 -12.60 8.51
N LYS A 107 -41.62 -13.53 8.61
CA LYS A 107 -41.69 -14.69 7.71
C LYS A 107 -41.80 -14.30 6.24
N GLU A 108 -42.55 -13.24 5.93
CA GLU A 108 -42.75 -12.77 4.55
C GLU A 108 -41.44 -12.23 3.96
N SER A 109 -40.71 -11.43 4.75
CA SER A 109 -39.41 -10.88 4.38
C SER A 109 -38.36 -11.97 4.17
N GLU A 110 -38.34 -12.97 5.05
CA GLU A 110 -37.48 -14.14 4.88
C GLU A 110 -37.80 -14.92 3.60
N ASP A 111 -39.09 -15.21 3.35
CA ASP A 111 -39.52 -15.96 2.18
C ASP A 111 -39.20 -15.18 0.89
N TYR A 112 -39.31 -13.85 0.93
CA TYR A 112 -38.89 -12.97 -0.16
C TYR A 112 -37.39 -13.06 -0.44
N ILE A 113 -36.54 -12.95 0.58
CA ILE A 113 -35.07 -13.06 0.44
C ILE A 113 -34.67 -14.44 -0.11
N ILE A 114 -35.31 -15.50 0.39
CA ILE A 114 -35.08 -16.88 -0.06
C ILE A 114 -35.45 -17.03 -1.54
N ASN A 115 -36.59 -16.49 -1.97
CA ASN A 115 -37.01 -16.56 -3.37
C ASN A 115 -36.11 -15.72 -4.28
N TRP A 116 -35.75 -14.50 -3.86
CA TRP A 116 -34.77 -13.66 -4.57
C TRP A 116 -33.43 -14.38 -4.77
N THR A 117 -32.93 -15.06 -3.74
CA THR A 117 -31.70 -15.84 -3.81
C THR A 117 -31.85 -17.00 -4.80
N LYS A 118 -32.96 -17.73 -4.75
CA LYS A 118 -33.24 -18.83 -5.71
C LYS A 118 -33.33 -18.37 -7.16
N ASP A 119 -33.75 -17.14 -7.39
CA ASP A 119 -33.93 -16.55 -8.71
C ASP A 119 -32.64 -15.97 -9.33
N GLY A 120 -31.52 -16.02 -8.61
CA GLY A 120 -30.20 -15.61 -9.11
C GLY A 120 -29.48 -14.59 -8.24
N GLY A 121 -30.10 -14.14 -7.14
CA GLY A 121 -29.44 -13.29 -6.15
C GLY A 121 -28.42 -14.06 -5.31
N HIS A 122 -27.41 -13.35 -4.79
CA HIS A 122 -26.40 -13.93 -3.90
C HIS A 122 -26.51 -13.36 -2.49
N LEU A 123 -26.66 -14.24 -1.50
CA LEU A 123 -26.88 -13.87 -0.11
C LEU A 123 -25.62 -14.09 0.74
N ILE A 124 -25.23 -13.10 1.54
CA ILE A 124 -24.24 -13.27 2.61
C ILE A 124 -24.95 -13.04 3.94
N THR A 125 -24.94 -14.02 4.83
CA THR A 125 -25.57 -13.88 6.15
C THR A 125 -24.76 -14.57 7.26
N SER A 126 -25.06 -14.24 8.50
CA SER A 126 -24.35 -14.75 9.68
C SER A 126 -25.29 -15.21 10.78
N GLY A 127 -24.76 -16.08 11.64
CA GLY A 127 -25.37 -16.42 12.93
C GLY A 127 -26.64 -17.29 12.87
N LYS A 128 -27.17 -17.63 14.04
CA LYS A 128 -28.31 -18.54 14.19
C LYS A 128 -29.63 -17.77 14.15
N SER A 129 -30.31 -17.78 13.01
CA SER A 129 -31.60 -17.09 12.77
C SER A 129 -32.57 -18.02 12.04
N SER A 130 -33.86 -17.65 11.99
CA SER A 130 -34.86 -18.38 11.19
C SER A 130 -34.50 -18.35 9.70
N LEU A 131 -33.97 -17.23 9.18
CA LEU A 131 -33.39 -17.13 7.84
C LEU A 131 -32.28 -18.17 7.60
N SER A 132 -31.29 -18.29 8.48
CA SER A 132 -30.19 -19.25 8.26
C SER A 132 -30.64 -20.71 8.38
N GLN A 133 -31.65 -21.00 9.22
CA GLN A 133 -32.29 -22.32 9.25
C GLN A 133 -33.05 -22.64 7.95
N LYS A 134 -33.71 -21.66 7.32
CA LYS A 134 -34.35 -21.83 5.99
C LYS A 134 -33.35 -22.10 4.87
N LEU A 135 -32.10 -21.63 5.00
CA LEU A 135 -30.98 -22.01 4.12
C LEU A 135 -30.48 -23.45 4.38
N GLY A 136 -30.98 -24.08 5.43
CA GLY A 136 -30.67 -25.46 5.80
C GLY A 136 -29.48 -25.59 6.75
N MET A 137 -29.10 -24.52 7.45
CA MET A 137 -28.10 -24.58 8.52
C MET A 137 -28.64 -25.35 9.72
N ASP A 138 -27.91 -26.37 10.17
CA ASP A 138 -28.25 -27.18 11.35
C ASP A 138 -27.32 -26.84 12.52
N PHE A 139 -27.82 -26.09 13.49
CA PHE A 139 -27.02 -25.57 14.61
C PHE A 139 -27.06 -26.50 15.82
N TYR A 140 -25.94 -26.62 16.52
CA TYR A 140 -25.84 -27.41 17.75
C TYR A 140 -25.07 -26.68 18.86
N GLY A 141 -25.35 -27.11 20.10
CA GLY A 141 -24.62 -26.65 21.28
C GLY A 141 -24.80 -25.17 21.61
N GLU A 142 -23.93 -24.70 22.49
CA GLU A 142 -23.83 -23.28 22.88
C GLU A 142 -22.88 -22.51 21.97
N LYS A 143 -22.87 -21.17 22.10
CA LYS A 143 -21.90 -20.32 21.41
C LYS A 143 -20.49 -20.76 21.77
N ILE A 144 -19.62 -20.81 20.77
CA ILE A 144 -18.20 -21.10 20.93
C ILE A 144 -17.40 -19.81 20.73
N GLN A 145 -16.38 -19.62 21.57
CA GLN A 145 -15.38 -18.59 21.34
C GLN A 145 -14.41 -19.02 20.24
N ILE A 146 -14.18 -18.12 19.29
CA ILE A 146 -13.30 -18.30 18.14
C ILE A 146 -12.24 -17.21 18.21
N SER A 147 -10.97 -17.62 18.22
CA SER A 147 -9.81 -16.72 18.24
C SER A 147 -9.14 -16.58 16.87
N GLY A 148 -9.65 -17.28 15.86
CA GLY A 148 -9.04 -17.37 14.55
C GLY A 148 -9.48 -18.60 13.78
N TYR A 149 -9.17 -18.62 12.50
CA TYR A 149 -9.57 -19.65 11.56
C TYR A 149 -8.57 -19.75 10.40
N ARG A 150 -8.69 -20.81 9.61
CA ARG A 150 -7.93 -21.01 8.38
C ARG A 150 -8.88 -20.90 7.20
N TRP A 151 -8.49 -20.14 6.18
CA TRP A 151 -9.22 -20.09 4.92
C TRP A 151 -8.87 -21.31 4.05
N ALA A 152 -9.86 -21.90 3.39
CA ALA A 152 -9.71 -23.19 2.72
C ALA A 152 -8.70 -23.15 1.57
N SER A 153 -8.75 -22.11 0.73
CA SER A 153 -7.79 -21.90 -0.37
C SER A 153 -6.40 -21.45 0.10
N HIS A 154 -6.27 -21.03 1.37
CA HIS A 154 -5.01 -20.56 1.96
C HIS A 154 -4.60 -21.42 3.15
N PRO A 155 -4.30 -22.73 2.97
CA PRO A 155 -4.04 -23.63 4.08
C PRO A 155 -2.79 -23.25 4.91
N GLY A 156 -1.85 -22.49 4.32
CA GLY A 156 -0.68 -21.97 5.04
C GLY A 156 -0.93 -20.71 5.87
N ILE A 157 -2.12 -20.10 5.77
CA ILE A 157 -2.47 -18.85 6.45
C ILE A 157 -3.42 -19.13 7.60
N ASN A 158 -2.97 -18.84 8.83
CA ASN A 158 -3.80 -18.88 10.01
C ASN A 158 -4.21 -17.46 10.39
N ILE A 159 -5.49 -17.15 10.21
CA ILE A 159 -6.10 -15.85 10.48
C ILE A 159 -6.38 -15.78 11.98
N ARG A 160 -5.88 -14.74 12.65
CA ARG A 160 -6.06 -14.56 14.10
C ARG A 160 -6.90 -13.33 14.38
N PHE A 161 -7.92 -13.45 15.21
CA PHE A 161 -8.66 -12.27 15.59
C PHE A 161 -7.92 -11.52 16.69
N LYS A 162 -7.86 -10.19 16.57
CA LYS A 162 -7.35 -9.32 17.63
C LYS A 162 -8.16 -9.51 18.91
N ASN A 163 -9.48 -9.52 18.76
CA ASN A 163 -10.44 -9.83 19.81
C ASN A 163 -11.21 -11.10 19.45
N LYS A 164 -11.54 -11.92 20.45
CA LYS A 164 -12.30 -13.17 20.21
C LYS A 164 -13.70 -12.83 19.66
N ALA A 165 -14.17 -13.64 18.72
CA ALA A 165 -15.55 -13.59 18.24
C ALA A 165 -16.36 -14.77 18.82
N GLU A 166 -17.68 -14.63 18.87
CA GLU A 166 -18.59 -15.69 19.32
C GLU A 166 -19.56 -16.07 18.20
N GLY A 167 -19.78 -17.38 18.06
CA GLY A 167 -20.67 -17.92 17.03
C GLY A 167 -21.21 -19.30 17.42
N PHE A 168 -22.26 -19.75 16.74
CA PHE A 168 -22.81 -21.09 16.96
C PHE A 168 -22.12 -22.12 16.08
N GLY A 169 -21.84 -23.31 16.64
CA GLY A 169 -21.44 -24.45 15.84
C GLY A 169 -22.60 -24.96 14.97
N PHE A 170 -22.28 -25.49 13.80
CA PHE A 170 -23.27 -26.10 12.91
C PHE A 170 -22.73 -27.39 12.28
N ASN A 171 -23.63 -28.32 11.98
CA ASN A 171 -23.33 -29.55 11.26
C ASN A 171 -23.30 -29.23 9.77
N ASN A 172 -22.21 -29.60 9.10
CA ASN A 172 -22.09 -29.46 7.66
C ASN A 172 -22.30 -30.80 6.94
N ASP A 173 -21.77 -31.92 7.47
CA ASP A 173 -21.88 -33.26 6.86
C ASP A 173 -21.66 -33.30 5.34
N ASN A 174 -20.73 -32.48 4.84
CA ASN A 174 -20.43 -32.24 3.42
C ASN A 174 -21.60 -31.68 2.57
N LYS A 175 -22.64 -31.15 3.21
CA LYS A 175 -23.77 -30.47 2.55
C LYS A 175 -23.35 -29.18 1.84
N PHE A 176 -22.46 -28.42 2.46
CA PHE A 176 -21.97 -27.14 1.93
C PHE A 176 -20.46 -27.17 1.69
N LYS A 177 -19.97 -26.40 0.72
CA LYS A 177 -18.53 -26.17 0.52
C LYS A 177 -18.00 -25.38 1.71
N THR A 178 -17.02 -25.92 2.42
CA THR A 178 -16.39 -25.20 3.53
C THR A 178 -15.34 -24.23 3.00
N LEU A 179 -15.49 -22.94 3.33
CA LEU A 179 -14.57 -21.86 2.97
C LEU A 179 -13.61 -21.53 4.11
N GLY A 180 -14.02 -21.75 5.36
CA GLY A 180 -13.21 -21.48 6.54
C GLY A 180 -13.37 -22.55 7.60
N TYR A 181 -12.26 -22.88 8.28
CA TYR A 181 -12.20 -23.87 9.36
C TYR A 181 -11.67 -23.22 10.64
N VAL A 182 -12.32 -23.47 11.79
CA VAL A 182 -11.78 -23.00 13.08
C VAL A 182 -10.43 -23.67 13.36
N SER A 183 -9.37 -22.88 13.58
CA SER A 183 -7.97 -23.35 13.52
C SER A 183 -7.60 -24.46 14.50
N ASN A 184 -8.31 -24.61 15.62
CA ASN A 184 -8.01 -25.60 16.65
C ASN A 184 -8.86 -26.87 16.58
N LYS A 185 -9.92 -26.89 15.76
CA LYS A 185 -10.93 -27.96 15.78
C LYS A 185 -11.25 -28.52 14.39
N GLU A 186 -10.72 -27.91 13.33
CA GLU A 186 -11.05 -28.22 11.92
C GLU A 186 -12.56 -28.27 11.63
N LYS A 187 -13.34 -27.55 12.44
CA LYS A 187 -14.78 -27.46 12.28
C LYS A 187 -15.12 -26.39 11.24
N PRO A 188 -16.10 -26.64 10.35
CA PRO A 188 -16.61 -25.62 9.43
C PRO A 188 -17.05 -24.37 10.18
N PHE A 189 -16.71 -23.22 9.60
CA PHE A 189 -16.92 -21.90 10.19
C PHE A 189 -17.57 -20.94 9.21
N ILE A 190 -17.08 -20.93 7.97
CA ILE A 190 -17.68 -20.22 6.84
C ILE A 190 -17.96 -21.25 5.75
N VAL A 191 -19.15 -21.21 5.17
CA VAL A 191 -19.55 -22.12 4.10
C VAL A 191 -20.17 -21.37 2.93
N TYR A 192 -20.11 -21.99 1.76
CA TYR A 192 -20.82 -21.60 0.55
C TYR A 192 -21.71 -22.74 0.06
N SER A 193 -22.86 -22.38 -0.50
CA SER A 193 -23.69 -23.32 -1.26
C SER A 193 -24.32 -22.63 -2.48
N PRO A 194 -24.38 -23.29 -3.64
CA PRO A 194 -25.32 -22.90 -4.67
C PRO A 194 -26.75 -23.07 -4.14
N PHE A 195 -27.66 -22.22 -4.61
CA PHE A 195 -29.05 -22.21 -4.18
C PHE A 195 -29.95 -21.89 -5.36
N ASN A 196 -30.27 -22.93 -6.14
CA ASN A 196 -30.90 -22.83 -7.45
C ASN A 196 -30.06 -21.98 -8.42
N LYS A 197 -30.57 -20.84 -8.92
CA LYS A 197 -29.83 -19.96 -9.84
C LYS A 197 -28.82 -19.05 -9.13
N GLY A 198 -28.99 -18.82 -7.84
CA GLY A 198 -28.10 -18.00 -7.03
C GLY A 198 -27.29 -18.85 -6.05
N GLY A 199 -26.89 -18.26 -4.93
CA GLY A 199 -26.12 -18.95 -3.90
C GLY A 199 -26.04 -18.16 -2.61
N PHE A 200 -25.53 -18.79 -1.56
CA PHE A 200 -25.29 -18.10 -0.30
C PHE A 200 -23.92 -18.41 0.31
N ILE A 201 -23.39 -17.44 1.04
CA ILE A 201 -22.27 -17.59 1.97
C ILE A 201 -22.82 -17.40 3.38
N PHE A 202 -22.49 -18.34 4.26
CA PHE A 202 -22.86 -18.28 5.66
C PHE A 202 -21.61 -18.19 6.55
N SER A 203 -21.63 -17.30 7.55
CA SER A 203 -20.61 -17.20 8.61
C SER A 203 -21.19 -17.55 9.98
N ALA A 204 -20.49 -18.39 10.76
CA ALA A 204 -20.92 -18.71 12.12
C ALA A 204 -20.81 -17.54 13.12
N ILE A 205 -19.89 -16.59 12.89
CA ILE A 205 -19.81 -15.34 13.66
C ILE A 205 -20.51 -14.22 12.89
N ASP A 206 -20.85 -13.15 13.60
CA ASP A 206 -21.38 -11.95 12.97
C ASP A 206 -20.41 -11.36 11.93
N LEU A 207 -20.95 -10.72 10.89
CA LEU A 207 -20.17 -10.12 9.80
C LEU A 207 -19.48 -8.82 10.22
N ALA A 208 -19.95 -8.18 11.30
CA ALA A 208 -19.35 -7.02 11.94
C ALA A 208 -19.30 -7.22 13.47
N PRO A 209 -18.51 -8.20 13.97
CA PRO A 209 -18.56 -8.59 15.38
C PRO A 209 -18.05 -7.48 16.31
N GLU A 210 -17.25 -6.56 15.78
CA GLU A 210 -16.81 -5.34 16.45
C GLU A 210 -16.67 -4.20 15.45
N SER A 211 -16.56 -2.98 15.95
CA SER A 211 -16.24 -1.83 15.13
C SER A 211 -14.77 -1.81 14.70
N GLY A 212 -14.50 -1.56 13.43
CA GLY A 212 -13.15 -1.59 12.87
C GLY A 212 -13.19 -1.80 11.36
N PHE A 213 -12.15 -2.40 10.80
CA PHE A 213 -12.14 -2.79 9.40
C PHE A 213 -12.63 -4.22 9.22
N GLY A 214 -13.34 -4.47 8.13
CA GLY A 214 -13.85 -5.80 7.84
C GLY A 214 -12.77 -6.89 7.75
N PHE A 215 -11.59 -6.54 7.23
CA PHE A 215 -10.49 -7.49 7.05
C PHE A 215 -9.96 -8.07 8.37
N ASP A 216 -10.28 -7.46 9.52
CA ASP A 216 -9.90 -7.98 10.84
C ASP A 216 -10.49 -9.37 11.12
N TYR A 217 -11.62 -9.68 10.49
CA TYR A 217 -12.33 -10.95 10.65
C TYR A 217 -12.45 -11.75 9.35
N PHE A 218 -12.52 -11.08 8.19
CA PHE A 218 -12.82 -11.74 6.92
C PHE A 218 -11.89 -11.33 5.78
N PRO A 219 -10.55 -11.47 5.90
CA PRO A 219 -9.59 -10.93 4.93
C PRO A 219 -9.74 -11.49 3.50
N PHE A 220 -10.40 -12.64 3.33
CA PHE A 220 -10.56 -13.31 2.04
C PHE A 220 -12.02 -13.45 1.57
N LEU A 221 -12.97 -12.74 2.19
CA LEU A 221 -14.39 -12.85 1.81
C LEU A 221 -14.63 -12.48 0.33
N LEU A 222 -13.92 -11.49 -0.19
CA LEU A 222 -14.03 -11.10 -1.60
C LEU A 222 -13.52 -12.18 -2.57
N GLU A 223 -12.63 -13.07 -2.14
CA GLU A 223 -12.25 -14.23 -2.96
C GLU A 223 -13.44 -15.18 -3.14
N ALA A 224 -14.24 -15.42 -2.09
CA ALA A 224 -15.46 -16.21 -2.24
C ALA A 224 -16.51 -15.50 -3.12
N VAL A 225 -16.62 -14.17 -3.02
CA VAL A 225 -17.49 -13.39 -3.93
C VAL A 225 -17.06 -13.56 -5.39
N ARG A 226 -15.74 -13.59 -5.66
CA ARG A 226 -15.20 -13.86 -6.99
C ARG A 226 -15.42 -15.31 -7.43
N ASP A 227 -14.95 -16.26 -6.63
CA ASP A 227 -14.79 -17.66 -7.05
C ASP A 227 -16.09 -18.45 -6.94
N ASP A 228 -16.91 -18.17 -5.93
CA ASP A 228 -18.12 -18.93 -5.62
C ASP A 228 -19.40 -18.23 -6.09
N PHE A 229 -19.45 -16.90 -6.08
CA PHE A 229 -20.56 -16.16 -6.69
C PHE A 229 -20.31 -15.80 -8.15
N GLY A 230 -19.06 -15.78 -8.62
CA GLY A 230 -18.74 -15.32 -9.98
C GLY A 230 -18.94 -13.82 -10.16
N ILE A 231 -18.88 -13.04 -9.08
CA ILE A 231 -19.19 -11.61 -9.07
C ILE A 231 -17.90 -10.80 -9.01
N LYS A 232 -17.81 -9.80 -9.88
CA LYS A 232 -16.78 -8.76 -9.85
C LYS A 232 -17.38 -7.39 -10.17
N PRO A 233 -16.78 -6.29 -9.70
CA PRO A 233 -17.06 -4.97 -10.23
C PRO A 233 -16.69 -4.90 -11.72
N ASN A 234 -17.20 -3.90 -12.42
CA ASN A 234 -17.01 -3.76 -13.87
C ASN A 234 -16.32 -2.44 -14.26
N VAL A 235 -15.78 -1.71 -13.28
CA VAL A 235 -15.00 -0.50 -13.51
C VAL A 235 -13.66 -0.71 -12.85
N LYS A 236 -12.57 -0.57 -13.62
CA LYS A 236 -11.20 -0.77 -13.13
C LYS A 236 -10.25 0.26 -13.71
N ARG A 237 -9.03 0.29 -13.17
CA ARG A 237 -7.95 1.12 -13.69
C ARG A 237 -6.61 0.39 -13.64
N ASP A 238 -6.11 0.08 -14.84
CA ASP A 238 -4.75 -0.42 -15.06
C ASP A 238 -3.77 0.76 -14.92
N SER A 239 -3.47 1.13 -13.69
CA SER A 239 -2.53 2.19 -13.31
C SER A 239 -1.56 1.71 -12.22
N GLY A 240 -0.94 2.60 -11.45
CA GLY A 240 0.00 2.17 -10.41
C GLY A 240 1.37 1.83 -10.96
N ALA A 241 2.31 1.70 -10.04
CA ALA A 241 3.68 1.30 -10.30
C ALA A 241 4.10 0.16 -9.38
N VAL A 242 5.22 -0.47 -9.71
CA VAL A 242 5.85 -1.48 -8.86
C VAL A 242 7.37 -1.35 -8.95
N TYR A 243 8.06 -1.55 -7.84
CA TYR A 243 9.52 -1.71 -7.85
C TYR A 243 9.90 -3.14 -8.24
N VAL A 244 10.87 -3.25 -9.13
CA VAL A 244 11.41 -4.52 -9.62
C VAL A 244 12.90 -4.52 -9.35
N ASP A 245 13.28 -5.12 -8.23
CA ASP A 245 14.69 -5.41 -7.98
C ASP A 245 15.11 -6.65 -8.78
N ILE A 246 15.95 -6.43 -9.79
CA ILE A 246 16.43 -7.50 -10.66
C ILE A 246 17.17 -8.60 -9.90
N GLY A 247 17.71 -8.33 -8.70
CA GLY A 247 18.36 -9.35 -7.87
C GLY A 247 17.44 -10.53 -7.52
N TYR A 248 16.13 -10.30 -7.39
CA TYR A 248 15.14 -11.37 -7.14
C TYR A 248 14.67 -12.07 -8.40
N HIS A 249 14.87 -11.45 -9.57
CA HIS A 249 14.25 -11.86 -10.83
C HIS A 249 15.26 -12.26 -11.91
N TYR A 250 16.56 -12.12 -11.66
CA TYR A 250 17.60 -12.35 -12.67
C TYR A 250 17.67 -13.81 -13.17
N SER A 251 17.12 -14.76 -12.40
CA SER A 251 16.97 -16.16 -12.83
C SER A 251 15.71 -16.41 -13.67
N GLU A 252 14.81 -15.44 -13.76
CA GLU A 252 13.60 -15.48 -14.58
C GLU A 252 13.86 -14.84 -15.95
N SER A 253 13.06 -15.19 -16.97
CA SER A 253 13.17 -14.50 -18.26
C SER A 253 12.54 -13.10 -18.17
N PRO A 254 13.09 -12.09 -18.87
CA PRO A 254 12.51 -10.75 -18.91
C PRO A 254 11.03 -10.71 -19.33
N GLU A 255 10.62 -11.59 -20.26
CA GLU A 255 9.23 -11.72 -20.71
C GLU A 255 8.30 -12.12 -19.57
N LYS A 256 8.75 -13.06 -18.72
CA LYS A 256 7.96 -13.55 -17.59
C LYS A 256 7.77 -12.46 -16.54
N VAL A 257 8.82 -11.69 -16.26
CA VAL A 257 8.76 -10.53 -15.35
C VAL A 257 7.80 -9.48 -15.91
N ALA A 258 7.92 -9.12 -17.18
CA ALA A 258 7.03 -8.16 -17.82
C ALA A 258 5.56 -8.62 -17.85
N GLU A 259 5.32 -9.92 -18.08
CA GLU A 259 3.98 -10.50 -18.02
C GLU A 259 3.39 -10.41 -16.62
N ARG A 260 4.18 -10.70 -15.58
CA ARG A 260 3.74 -10.57 -14.18
C ARG A 260 3.39 -9.13 -13.83
N VAL A 261 4.19 -8.15 -14.25
CA VAL A 261 3.87 -6.72 -14.03
C VAL A 261 2.55 -6.35 -14.70
N LYS A 262 2.34 -6.80 -15.95
CA LYS A 262 1.11 -6.49 -16.70
C LYS A 262 -0.12 -7.19 -16.10
N SER A 263 -0.01 -8.45 -15.72
CA SER A 263 -1.13 -9.23 -15.13
C SER A 263 -1.58 -8.67 -13.79
N CYS A 264 -0.68 -8.03 -13.04
CA CYS A 264 -0.98 -7.28 -11.83
C CYS A 264 -1.68 -5.93 -12.09
N GLY A 265 -1.87 -5.55 -13.35
CA GLY A 265 -2.53 -4.31 -13.77
C GLY A 265 -1.72 -3.05 -13.46
N PHE A 266 -0.39 -3.13 -13.47
CA PHE A 266 0.49 -1.95 -13.35
C PHE A 266 0.79 -1.32 -14.71
N SER A 267 0.94 0.00 -14.71
CA SER A 267 1.31 0.80 -15.90
C SER A 267 2.73 1.36 -15.83
N GLN A 268 3.44 1.15 -14.72
CA GLN A 268 4.83 1.59 -14.53
C GLN A 268 5.63 0.53 -13.76
N ALA A 269 6.91 0.37 -14.10
CA ALA A 269 7.89 -0.41 -13.35
C ALA A 269 9.14 0.43 -13.06
N ASN A 270 9.59 0.44 -11.81
CA ASN A 270 10.83 1.08 -11.38
C ASN A 270 11.90 -0.02 -11.23
N ILE A 271 12.92 -0.03 -12.10
CA ILE A 271 13.89 -1.12 -12.20
C ILE A 271 15.18 -0.76 -11.47
N SER A 272 15.65 -1.63 -10.58
CA SER A 272 16.84 -1.37 -9.76
C SER A 272 18.12 -1.15 -10.57
N MET A 273 18.87 -0.10 -10.24
CA MET A 273 20.07 0.33 -10.96
C MET A 273 21.37 0.26 -10.14
N TRP A 274 21.38 -0.49 -9.04
CA TRP A 274 22.60 -0.73 -8.24
C TRP A 274 23.41 -1.96 -8.69
N TYR A 275 23.07 -2.52 -9.86
CA TYR A 275 23.83 -3.55 -10.55
C TYR A 275 24.59 -2.91 -11.73
N PRO A 276 25.88 -3.23 -11.92
CA PRO A 276 26.67 -2.62 -13.00
C PRO A 276 26.07 -2.96 -14.37
N ILE A 277 25.62 -1.95 -15.12
CA ILE A 277 24.93 -2.17 -16.40
C ILE A 277 25.80 -2.93 -17.39
N GLU A 278 27.11 -2.70 -17.39
CA GLU A 278 28.03 -3.41 -18.27
C GLU A 278 27.98 -4.94 -18.10
N ASP A 279 27.62 -5.42 -16.90
CA ASP A 279 27.56 -6.84 -16.57
C ASP A 279 26.17 -7.43 -16.87
N TYR A 280 25.14 -6.58 -16.99
CA TYR A 280 23.72 -6.96 -17.07
C TYR A 280 22.97 -6.33 -18.26
N TYR A 281 23.68 -5.75 -19.23
CA TYR A 281 23.10 -4.92 -20.28
C TYR A 281 22.01 -5.63 -21.07
N ASP A 282 22.27 -6.87 -21.52
CA ASP A 282 21.33 -7.64 -22.33
C ASP A 282 20.02 -7.91 -21.58
N TYR A 283 20.11 -8.22 -20.28
CA TYR A 283 18.94 -8.45 -19.45
C TYR A 283 18.11 -7.16 -19.28
N PHE A 284 18.76 -6.05 -18.91
CA PHE A 284 18.08 -4.76 -18.77
C PHE A 284 17.43 -4.31 -20.09
N SER A 285 18.16 -4.37 -21.20
CA SER A 285 17.67 -3.97 -22.51
C SER A 285 16.44 -4.80 -22.89
N LYS A 286 16.49 -6.12 -22.69
CA LYS A 286 15.39 -7.00 -23.02
C LYS A 286 14.18 -6.80 -22.11
N LEU A 287 14.38 -6.59 -20.81
CA LEU A 287 13.29 -6.33 -19.86
C LEU A 287 12.55 -5.03 -20.19
N ILE A 288 13.28 -3.96 -20.48
CA ILE A 288 12.68 -2.67 -20.86
C ILE A 288 11.85 -2.84 -22.15
N GLU A 289 12.38 -3.54 -23.15
CA GLU A 289 11.67 -3.82 -24.41
C GLU A 289 10.35 -4.58 -24.17
N GLU A 290 10.37 -5.64 -23.34
CA GLU A 290 9.18 -6.44 -23.06
C GLU A 290 8.13 -5.68 -22.23
N LEU A 291 8.56 -4.80 -21.32
CA LEU A 291 7.66 -3.91 -20.59
C LEU A 291 7.01 -2.88 -21.53
N HIS A 292 7.80 -2.28 -22.43
CA HIS A 292 7.30 -1.33 -23.43
C HIS A 292 6.28 -1.96 -24.39
N LYS A 293 6.50 -3.20 -24.84
CA LYS A 293 5.53 -3.95 -25.67
C LYS A 293 4.16 -4.10 -24.99
N LYS A 294 4.12 -4.04 -23.65
CA LYS A 294 2.91 -4.16 -22.83
C LYS A 294 2.35 -2.80 -22.38
N GLY A 295 2.91 -1.69 -22.89
CA GLY A 295 2.50 -0.34 -22.54
C GLY A 295 2.88 0.10 -21.13
N ILE A 296 3.93 -0.50 -20.54
CA ILE A 296 4.39 -0.18 -19.19
C ILE A 296 5.53 0.83 -19.28
N LYS A 297 5.42 1.97 -18.59
CA LYS A 297 6.52 2.93 -18.44
C LYS A 297 7.63 2.34 -17.58
N VAL A 298 8.88 2.61 -17.91
CA VAL A 298 10.03 2.04 -17.20
C VAL A 298 10.94 3.13 -16.63
N TYR A 299 11.12 3.13 -15.31
CA TYR A 299 11.92 4.11 -14.59
C TYR A 299 13.22 3.46 -14.12
N ALA A 300 14.33 4.19 -14.28
CA ALA A 300 15.61 3.82 -13.70
C ALA A 300 15.60 4.18 -12.20
N TRP A 301 15.61 3.18 -11.33
CA TRP A 301 15.56 3.35 -9.88
C TRP A 301 16.95 3.30 -9.25
N PHE A 302 17.39 4.44 -8.73
CA PHE A 302 18.70 4.60 -8.08
C PHE A 302 18.54 4.81 -6.58
N GLU A 303 19.14 3.92 -5.78
CA GLU A 303 19.14 4.00 -4.31
C GLU A 303 20.41 4.65 -3.75
N PHE A 304 20.68 5.88 -4.16
CA PHE A 304 21.86 6.60 -3.64
C PHE A 304 21.76 6.85 -2.12
N PRO A 305 22.86 6.69 -1.37
CA PRO A 305 24.26 6.65 -1.82
C PRO A 305 24.80 5.24 -2.17
N MET A 306 23.98 4.19 -2.18
CA MET A 306 24.38 2.89 -2.73
C MET A 306 24.40 2.97 -4.27
N VAL A 307 25.59 2.84 -4.86
CA VAL A 307 25.77 2.91 -6.33
C VAL A 307 25.87 1.51 -6.92
N SER A 308 26.81 0.70 -6.41
CA SER A 308 26.92 -0.74 -6.64
C SER A 308 28.01 -1.29 -5.73
N GLN A 309 28.03 -2.61 -5.50
CA GLN A 309 29.14 -3.25 -4.79
C GLN A 309 30.48 -3.01 -5.49
N LYS A 310 30.51 -3.07 -6.82
CA LYS A 310 31.71 -2.83 -7.63
C LYS A 310 32.27 -1.42 -7.43
N PHE A 311 31.40 -0.40 -7.50
CA PHE A 311 31.81 0.98 -7.30
C PHE A 311 32.36 1.22 -5.89
N TRP A 312 31.74 0.62 -4.87
CA TRP A 312 32.21 0.64 -3.48
C TRP A 312 33.62 0.06 -3.31
N ASP A 313 33.88 -1.06 -3.97
CA ASP A 313 35.15 -1.77 -3.88
C ASP A 313 36.28 -1.03 -4.59
N GLU A 314 35.99 -0.45 -5.75
CA GLU A 314 36.94 0.31 -6.56
C GLU A 314 37.30 1.69 -5.97
N HIS A 315 36.45 2.26 -5.11
CA HIS A 315 36.60 3.62 -4.58
C HIS A 315 36.69 3.69 -3.05
N PRO A 316 37.70 3.05 -2.40
CA PRO A 316 37.82 3.03 -0.94
C PRO A 316 37.95 4.41 -0.28
N LYS A 317 38.44 5.40 -1.02
CA LYS A 317 38.57 6.79 -0.57
C LYS A 317 37.26 7.55 -0.50
N TRP A 318 36.20 7.06 -1.12
CA TRP A 318 34.87 7.68 -1.12
C TRP A 318 33.87 6.91 -0.28
N ARG A 319 34.33 5.95 0.53
CA ARG A 319 33.47 5.21 1.42
C ARG A 319 33.05 6.09 2.59
N GLU A 320 31.75 6.22 2.79
CA GLU A 320 31.21 6.91 3.98
C GLU A 320 31.72 6.25 5.26
N LYS A 321 31.81 7.06 6.31
CA LYS A 321 32.20 6.61 7.65
C LYS A 321 31.06 6.79 8.63
N THR A 322 31.05 5.92 9.63
CA THR A 322 30.17 6.01 10.79
C THR A 322 30.80 6.88 11.88
N ALA A 323 30.05 7.21 12.94
CA ALA A 323 30.60 7.90 14.12
C ALA A 323 31.63 7.06 14.91
N LEU A 324 31.85 5.80 14.54
CA LEU A 324 32.98 4.98 15.01
C LEU A 324 34.16 4.96 14.02
N GLU A 325 34.13 5.82 13.01
CA GLU A 325 35.14 5.98 11.97
C GLU A 325 35.37 4.70 11.12
N ARG A 326 34.35 3.84 11.07
CA ARG A 326 34.32 2.62 10.23
C ARG A 326 33.62 2.86 8.92
N ASP A 327 34.04 2.15 7.86
CA ASP A 327 33.31 2.05 6.59
C ASP A 327 31.82 1.75 6.82
N ALA A 328 30.95 2.59 6.26
CA ALA A 328 29.50 2.48 6.41
C ALA A 328 28.91 1.45 5.42
N SER A 329 29.14 0.18 5.72
CA SER A 329 28.37 -0.93 5.17
C SER A 329 27.25 -1.28 6.15
N ILE A 330 26.04 -0.79 5.90
CA ILE A 330 24.92 -0.92 6.82
C ILE A 330 23.80 -1.69 6.12
N ASP A 331 23.41 -2.81 6.73
CA ASP A 331 22.52 -3.80 6.12
C ASP A 331 23.06 -4.23 4.73
N TRP A 332 22.25 -4.12 3.68
CA TRP A 332 22.65 -4.44 2.31
C TRP A 332 23.34 -3.26 1.59
N ARG A 333 23.20 -2.02 2.09
CA ARG A 333 23.71 -0.81 1.42
C ARG A 333 25.19 -0.55 1.73
N LYS A 334 25.92 -0.15 0.70
CA LYS A 334 27.34 0.27 0.74
C LYS A 334 27.44 1.77 0.43
N LEU A 335 27.50 2.60 1.47
CA LEU A 335 27.18 4.03 1.35
C LEU A 335 28.34 4.91 0.89
N MET A 336 28.29 5.48 -0.30
CA MET A 336 29.31 6.45 -0.76
C MET A 336 29.17 7.81 -0.07
N ALA A 337 30.29 8.50 0.18
CA ALA A 337 30.34 9.85 0.75
C ALA A 337 30.01 10.92 -0.31
N LEU A 338 28.71 11.14 -0.56
CA LEU A 338 28.22 12.06 -1.60
C LEU A 338 28.40 13.55 -1.25
N GLU A 339 28.85 13.88 -0.05
CA GLU A 339 29.34 15.20 0.32
C GLU A 339 30.71 15.53 -0.30
N ASP A 340 31.48 14.52 -0.74
CA ASP A 340 32.66 14.74 -1.56
C ASP A 340 32.23 15.08 -3.00
N GLU A 341 32.53 16.30 -3.44
CA GLU A 341 32.11 16.80 -4.75
C GLU A 341 32.60 15.94 -5.93
N ASN A 342 33.76 15.29 -5.80
CA ASN A 342 34.27 14.41 -6.84
C ASN A 342 33.51 13.08 -6.86
N CYS A 343 33.19 12.53 -5.69
CA CYS A 343 32.33 11.35 -5.59
C CYS A 343 30.95 11.63 -6.18
N LEU A 344 30.28 12.71 -5.75
CA LEU A 344 28.95 13.09 -6.27
C LEU A 344 28.96 13.30 -7.78
N ARG A 345 29.98 13.98 -8.32
CA ARG A 345 30.13 14.19 -9.76
C ARG A 345 30.25 12.87 -10.52
N GLU A 346 30.99 11.91 -9.99
CA GLU A 346 31.15 10.60 -10.63
C GLU A 346 29.87 9.77 -10.58
N VAL A 347 29.16 9.79 -9.45
CA VAL A 347 27.85 9.15 -9.31
C VAL A 347 26.83 9.73 -10.29
N ILE A 348 26.79 11.05 -10.46
CA ILE A 348 25.93 11.70 -11.46
C ILE A 348 26.30 11.26 -12.87
N LYS A 349 27.59 11.14 -13.22
CA LYS A 349 28.00 10.64 -14.54
C LYS A 349 27.55 9.20 -14.76
N ILE A 350 27.66 8.33 -13.75
CA ILE A 350 27.19 6.95 -13.83
C ILE A 350 25.69 6.93 -14.11
N MET A 351 24.89 7.65 -13.33
CA MET A 351 23.45 7.80 -13.55
C MET A 351 23.14 8.27 -14.99
N GLN A 352 23.81 9.34 -15.45
CA GLN A 352 23.62 9.88 -16.79
C GLN A 352 23.99 8.87 -17.89
N LYS A 353 25.10 8.14 -17.73
CA LYS A 353 25.53 7.10 -18.66
C LYS A 353 24.49 5.98 -18.72
N SER A 354 24.03 5.51 -17.56
CA SER A 354 23.01 4.48 -17.42
C SER A 354 21.70 4.83 -18.12
N VAL A 355 21.16 6.00 -17.83
CA VAL A 355 19.88 6.47 -18.41
C VAL A 355 20.00 6.78 -19.90
N LYS A 356 21.18 7.19 -20.38
CA LYS A 356 21.43 7.41 -21.81
C LYS A 356 21.56 6.09 -22.59
N ALA A 357 22.15 5.06 -21.99
CA ALA A 357 22.41 3.78 -22.62
C ALA A 357 21.15 2.93 -22.88
N LEU A 358 20.10 3.13 -22.07
CA LEU A 358 18.86 2.35 -22.15
C LEU A 358 17.64 3.26 -22.41
N ASN A 359 16.52 2.66 -22.82
CA ASN A 359 15.29 3.37 -23.18
C ASN A 359 14.36 3.55 -21.97
N PHE A 360 14.82 4.24 -20.93
CA PHE A 360 13.96 4.58 -19.81
C PHE A 360 13.00 5.74 -20.15
N ASP A 361 11.85 5.74 -19.49
CA ASP A 361 10.82 6.80 -19.54
C ASP A 361 10.96 7.78 -18.37
N GLY A 362 11.64 7.37 -17.30
CA GLY A 362 11.85 8.20 -16.12
C GLY A 362 13.05 7.79 -15.29
N VAL A 363 13.38 8.63 -14.32
CA VAL A 363 14.41 8.39 -13.31
C VAL A 363 13.78 8.55 -11.93
N ASP A 364 13.92 7.53 -11.10
CA ASP A 364 13.59 7.60 -9.69
C ASP A 364 14.86 7.65 -8.84
N ILE A 365 14.99 8.70 -8.04
CA ILE A 365 16.09 8.88 -7.10
C ILE A 365 15.55 8.60 -5.71
N ALA A 366 15.95 7.48 -5.15
CA ALA A 366 15.38 6.94 -3.94
C ALA A 366 16.35 7.00 -2.77
N GLU A 367 15.77 7.18 -1.58
CA GLU A 367 16.41 6.87 -0.31
C GLU A 367 17.75 7.58 -0.04
N ILE A 368 17.88 8.82 -0.53
CA ILE A 368 18.99 9.70 -0.17
C ILE A 368 18.75 10.23 1.24
N TYR A 369 19.15 9.41 2.20
CA TYR A 369 19.09 9.69 3.63
C TYR A 369 20.24 8.97 4.36
N PHE A 370 20.33 9.18 5.67
CA PHE A 370 21.35 8.53 6.51
C PHE A 370 20.83 7.31 7.26
N GLU A 371 21.66 6.28 7.41
CA GLU A 371 21.30 4.91 7.84
C GLU A 371 21.06 4.71 9.34
N THR A 372 20.29 5.59 9.98
CA THR A 372 19.90 5.46 11.39
C THR A 372 18.41 5.60 11.67
N PRO A 373 17.52 4.96 10.88
CA PRO A 373 16.09 5.00 11.19
C PRO A 373 15.88 4.50 12.63
N ASN A 374 15.23 5.34 13.47
CA ASN A 374 14.85 5.14 14.89
C ASN A 374 15.91 5.23 15.97
N ALA A 375 17.17 5.36 15.58
CA ALA A 375 18.24 5.37 16.56
C ALA A 375 18.98 6.70 16.59
N GLY A 376 19.11 7.36 15.43
CA GLY A 376 19.87 8.59 15.30
C GLY A 376 21.18 8.54 16.09
N PHE A 377 21.39 9.54 16.94
CA PHE A 377 22.59 9.70 17.76
C PHE A 377 22.84 8.56 18.78
N ILE A 378 21.85 7.72 19.08
CA ILE A 378 21.95 6.62 20.04
C ILE A 378 22.80 5.46 19.46
N LEU A 379 22.88 5.34 18.13
CA LEU A 379 23.58 4.23 17.46
C LEU A 379 24.78 4.73 16.64
N PRO A 380 25.91 5.08 17.29
CA PRO A 380 27.08 5.64 16.61
C PRO A 380 27.68 4.71 15.55
N MET A 381 27.50 3.40 15.68
CA MET A 381 27.98 2.41 14.72
C MET A 381 27.24 2.43 13.38
N ARG A 382 26.09 3.13 13.31
CA ARG A 382 25.34 3.36 12.07
C ARG A 382 25.22 4.84 11.71
N PHE A 383 25.50 5.75 12.65
CA PHE A 383 25.34 7.18 12.44
C PHE A 383 26.29 7.70 11.36
N THR A 384 25.70 8.11 10.24
CA THR A 384 26.35 8.77 9.10
C THR A 384 25.75 10.16 8.91
N PRO A 385 26.49 11.07 8.26
CA PRO A 385 27.81 10.91 7.64
C PRO A 385 28.96 11.30 8.60
N MET A 386 30.14 10.72 8.39
CA MET A 386 31.39 11.04 9.13
C MET A 386 32.66 10.92 8.27
N HIS A 387 32.53 10.90 6.95
CA HIS A 387 33.67 11.01 6.05
C HIS A 387 34.45 12.31 6.31
N GLU A 388 35.73 12.34 5.91
CA GLU A 388 36.64 13.47 6.16
C GLU A 388 36.06 14.80 5.62
N SER A 389 35.52 14.79 4.40
CA SER A 389 34.87 15.96 3.79
C SER A 389 33.71 16.50 4.62
N PHE A 390 32.84 15.65 5.18
CA PHE A 390 31.78 16.08 6.08
C PHE A 390 32.33 16.70 7.37
N ARG A 391 33.31 16.03 7.99
CA ARG A 391 33.92 16.47 9.25
C ARG A 391 34.63 17.81 9.09
N GLU A 392 35.38 17.99 8.01
CA GLU A 392 36.06 19.24 7.69
C GLU A 392 35.08 20.38 7.42
N GLY A 393 34.06 20.15 6.58
CA GLY A 393 33.02 21.15 6.30
C GLY A 393 32.23 21.56 7.55
N PHE A 394 31.86 20.59 8.40
CA PHE A 394 31.20 20.86 9.66
C PHE A 394 32.10 21.66 10.62
N LYS A 395 33.38 21.27 10.74
CA LYS A 395 34.36 21.96 11.57
C LYS A 395 34.63 23.38 11.09
N GLN A 396 34.67 23.61 9.78
CA GLN A 396 34.82 24.95 9.20
C GLN A 396 33.62 25.83 9.56
N LYS A 397 32.40 25.29 9.49
CA LYS A 397 31.16 26.04 9.75
C LYS A 397 30.90 26.30 11.24
N TYR A 398 31.14 25.31 12.10
CA TYR A 398 30.76 25.34 13.53
C TYR A 398 31.95 25.40 14.50
N GLY A 399 33.18 25.33 14.01
CA GLY A 399 34.40 25.42 14.81
C GLY A 399 34.74 24.18 15.65
N VAL A 400 34.05 23.05 15.43
CA VAL A 400 34.21 21.81 16.19
C VAL A 400 34.05 20.58 15.30
N ASP A 401 34.81 19.52 15.56
CA ASP A 401 34.66 18.24 14.86
C ASP A 401 33.35 17.53 15.30
N PRO A 402 32.48 17.08 14.37
CA PRO A 402 31.22 16.44 14.70
C PRO A 402 31.37 15.15 15.53
N LEU A 403 32.51 14.44 15.46
CA LEU A 403 32.77 13.27 16.32
C LEU A 403 32.81 13.63 17.82
N SER A 404 33.09 14.89 18.14
CA SER A 404 33.03 15.38 19.52
C SER A 404 31.65 15.21 20.15
N ALA A 405 30.60 15.05 19.35
CA ALA A 405 29.24 14.74 19.82
C ALA A 405 29.10 13.33 20.37
N PHE A 406 29.94 12.38 19.95
CA PHE A 406 29.86 10.96 20.32
C PHE A 406 30.86 10.55 21.41
N ASN A 407 31.71 11.48 21.84
CA ASN A 407 32.62 11.27 22.96
C ASN A 407 31.96 11.67 24.29
N ILE A 408 31.70 10.70 25.17
CA ILE A 408 31.07 10.92 26.50
C ILE A 408 31.87 11.90 27.37
N GLY A 409 33.18 12.05 27.19
CA GLY A 409 34.02 13.01 27.92
C GLY A 409 34.00 14.43 27.34
N SER A 410 33.43 14.63 26.14
CA SER A 410 33.41 15.91 25.46
C SER A 410 32.36 16.87 26.03
N LYS A 411 32.67 18.17 26.04
CA LYS A 411 31.69 19.25 26.31
C LYS A 411 30.65 19.38 25.19
N TYR A 412 30.90 18.77 24.04
CA TYR A 412 30.00 18.72 22.89
C TYR A 412 29.16 17.44 22.82
N TYR A 413 29.27 16.55 23.82
CA TYR A 413 28.50 15.30 23.85
C TYR A 413 27.00 15.54 23.66
N TRP A 414 26.38 14.89 22.67
CA TRP A 414 25.05 15.24 22.18
C TRP A 414 23.96 15.19 23.25
N MET A 415 24.06 14.28 24.24
CA MET A 415 23.08 14.19 25.33
C MET A 415 23.11 15.36 26.31
N ARG A 416 24.19 16.15 26.31
CA ARG A 416 24.38 17.29 27.21
C ARG A 416 24.56 18.62 26.46
N ASN A 417 24.47 18.59 25.14
CA ASN A 417 24.70 19.75 24.28
C ASN A 417 23.67 19.78 23.15
N ASP A 418 22.50 20.35 23.45
CA ASP A 418 21.40 20.50 22.49
C ASP A 418 21.79 21.32 21.27
N LYS A 419 22.69 22.30 21.45
CA LYS A 419 23.21 23.09 20.32
C LYS A 419 24.01 22.22 19.36
N MET A 420 24.95 21.41 19.86
CA MET A 420 25.74 20.50 19.02
C MET A 420 24.84 19.53 18.27
N LYS A 421 23.87 18.94 18.98
CA LYS A 421 22.89 18.03 18.39
C LYS A 421 22.12 18.70 17.26
N LYS A 422 21.58 19.90 17.51
CA LYS A 422 20.85 20.71 16.51
C LYS A 422 21.74 21.07 15.31
N ASP A 423 22.97 21.54 15.55
CA ASP A 423 23.90 21.93 14.50
C ASP A 423 24.20 20.75 13.56
N ILE A 424 24.41 19.53 14.09
CA ILE A 424 24.57 18.30 13.30
C ILE A 424 23.31 17.99 12.48
N ILE A 425 22.12 18.06 13.08
CA ILE A 425 20.85 17.79 12.37
C ILE A 425 20.67 18.77 11.20
N GLU A 426 20.84 20.06 11.45
CA GLU A 426 20.69 21.10 10.42
C GLU A 426 21.72 20.93 9.28
N TYR A 427 22.95 20.53 9.61
CA TYR A 427 23.96 20.29 8.60
C TYR A 427 23.68 19.03 7.76
N ARG A 428 23.20 17.96 8.39
CA ARG A 428 22.74 16.73 7.71
C ARG A 428 21.60 17.01 6.74
N VAL A 429 20.60 17.79 7.16
CA VAL A 429 19.47 18.20 6.33
C VAL A 429 19.94 19.03 5.14
N ALA A 430 20.79 20.04 5.38
CA ALA A 430 21.31 20.88 4.31
C ALA A 430 22.11 20.06 3.29
N LEU A 431 22.89 19.07 3.76
CA LEU A 431 23.63 18.17 2.90
C LEU A 431 22.70 17.32 2.01
N ILE A 432 21.67 16.68 2.59
CA ILE A 432 20.69 15.90 1.82
C ILE A 432 20.06 16.77 0.73
N ASN A 433 19.65 18.00 1.05
CA ASN A 433 19.07 18.92 0.08
C ASN A 433 20.06 19.29 -1.04
N ASN A 434 21.34 19.51 -0.71
CA ASN A 434 22.38 19.82 -1.70
C ASN A 434 22.67 18.62 -2.63
N ILE A 435 22.72 17.41 -2.09
CA ILE A 435 22.93 16.18 -2.87
C ILE A 435 21.76 16.00 -3.85
N HIS A 436 20.51 16.12 -3.37
CA HIS A 436 19.32 16.06 -4.22
C HIS A 436 19.39 17.10 -5.34
N GLU A 437 19.72 18.36 -5.02
CA GLU A 437 19.82 19.39 -6.04
C GLU A 437 20.91 19.07 -7.09
N GLY A 438 22.07 18.56 -6.67
CA GLY A 438 23.14 18.14 -7.58
C GLY A 438 22.68 17.06 -8.56
N ILE A 439 21.99 16.04 -8.05
CA ILE A 439 21.48 14.93 -8.87
C ILE A 439 20.35 15.40 -9.80
N LEU A 440 19.43 16.23 -9.30
CA LEU A 440 18.35 16.81 -10.11
C LEU A 440 18.89 17.66 -11.27
N LYS A 441 19.95 18.46 -11.04
CA LYS A 441 20.67 19.15 -12.14
C LYS A 441 21.23 18.15 -13.15
N GLY A 442 21.79 17.03 -12.66
CA GLY A 442 22.24 15.93 -13.50
C GLY A 442 21.13 15.35 -14.38
N ILE A 443 19.90 15.24 -13.86
CA ILE A 443 18.72 14.80 -14.61
C ILE A 443 18.29 15.85 -15.64
N GLU A 444 18.30 17.15 -15.31
CA GLU A 444 18.00 18.21 -16.27
C GLU A 444 18.94 18.19 -17.49
N GLU A 445 20.22 17.84 -17.29
CA GLU A 445 21.15 17.62 -18.41
C GLU A 445 20.76 16.42 -19.29
N ILE A 446 20.15 15.37 -18.74
CA ILE A 446 19.60 14.26 -19.53
C ILE A 446 18.42 14.75 -20.37
N LYS A 447 17.51 15.53 -19.74
CA LYS A 447 16.30 16.06 -20.37
C LYS A 447 16.58 16.97 -21.56
N LYS A 448 17.74 17.63 -21.63
CA LYS A 448 18.18 18.36 -22.85
C LYS A 448 18.21 17.50 -24.11
N SER A 449 18.54 16.22 -23.97
CA SER A 449 18.59 15.25 -25.06
C SER A 449 17.38 14.29 -25.12
N LYS A 450 16.75 14.04 -23.96
CA LYS A 450 15.55 13.20 -23.83
C LYS A 450 14.47 13.98 -23.06
N PRO A 451 13.78 14.96 -23.68
CA PRO A 451 12.89 15.89 -22.97
C PRO A 451 11.64 15.24 -22.36
N TYR A 452 11.35 14.00 -22.73
CA TYR A 452 10.25 13.20 -22.19
C TYR A 452 10.57 12.50 -20.87
N ILE A 453 11.84 12.48 -20.43
CA ILE A 453 12.24 11.80 -19.19
C ILE A 453 11.53 12.44 -18.00
N GLU A 454 10.75 11.63 -17.30
CA GLU A 454 10.13 12.02 -16.04
C GLU A 454 11.13 11.88 -14.88
N SER A 455 10.90 12.60 -13.78
CA SER A 455 11.75 12.55 -12.60
C SER A 455 10.90 12.36 -11.35
N SER A 456 11.30 11.42 -10.49
CA SER A 456 10.74 11.23 -9.17
C SER A 456 11.81 11.15 -8.09
N VAL A 457 11.40 11.47 -6.87
CA VAL A 457 12.23 11.46 -5.67
C VAL A 457 11.49 10.65 -4.61
N THR A 458 12.05 9.48 -4.28
CA THR A 458 11.51 8.58 -3.25
C THR A 458 12.08 8.93 -1.88
N VAL A 459 11.18 9.24 -0.93
CA VAL A 459 11.54 9.78 0.38
C VAL A 459 10.69 9.20 1.50
N ILE A 460 11.33 8.84 2.61
CA ILE A 460 10.64 8.48 3.84
C ILE A 460 9.90 9.69 4.40
N ASP A 461 8.62 9.50 4.76
CA ASP A 461 7.78 10.55 5.32
C ASP A 461 8.34 11.11 6.64
N SER A 462 8.77 12.37 6.58
CA SER A 462 9.21 13.14 7.75
C SER A 462 8.17 14.15 8.25
N LEU A 463 6.99 14.23 7.61
CA LEU A 463 5.90 15.12 8.05
C LEU A 463 5.08 14.45 9.15
N THR A 464 4.70 13.18 8.95
CA THR A 464 3.95 12.42 9.94
C THR A 464 4.88 11.89 11.02
N GLU A 465 5.97 11.17 10.68
CA GLU A 465 7.01 10.78 11.65
C GLU A 465 8.14 11.82 11.72
N LYS A 466 7.96 12.81 12.58
CA LYS A 466 8.90 13.93 12.72
C LYS A 466 10.31 13.51 13.16
N ARG A 467 10.49 12.33 13.75
CA ARG A 467 11.83 11.83 14.12
C ARG A 467 12.73 11.60 12.90
N MET A 468 12.17 11.34 11.72
CA MET A 468 12.97 11.09 10.51
C MET A 468 13.90 12.26 10.18
N ARG A 469 13.51 13.51 10.49
CA ARG A 469 14.40 14.66 10.34
C ARG A 469 15.68 14.54 11.18
N GLU A 470 15.55 14.12 12.44
CA GLU A 470 16.71 13.92 13.31
C GLU A 470 17.49 12.65 12.94
N ASP A 471 16.77 11.56 12.71
CA ASP A 471 17.34 10.23 12.57
C ASP A 471 18.07 10.07 11.24
N ILE A 472 17.43 10.49 10.14
CA ILE A 472 17.90 10.21 8.78
C ILE A 472 18.16 11.47 7.96
N GLY A 473 17.88 12.67 8.51
CA GLY A 473 18.17 13.96 7.89
C GLY A 473 17.19 14.41 6.80
N VAL A 474 16.12 13.65 6.55
CA VAL A 474 15.09 14.00 5.55
C VAL A 474 14.21 15.13 6.08
N ASP A 475 14.00 16.14 5.25
CA ASP A 475 13.05 17.21 5.52
C ASP A 475 12.22 17.55 4.28
N ILE A 476 10.94 17.18 4.33
CA ILE A 476 10.00 17.38 3.24
C ILE A 476 9.71 18.87 2.97
N MET A 477 9.80 19.75 3.98
CA MET A 477 9.61 21.19 3.75
C MET A 477 10.73 21.75 2.87
N GLU A 478 11.99 21.36 3.11
CA GLU A 478 13.12 21.76 2.27
C GLU A 478 13.05 21.12 0.88
N LEU A 479 12.80 19.80 0.81
CA LEU A 479 12.69 19.10 -0.47
C LEU A 479 11.52 19.61 -1.33
N SER A 480 10.44 20.10 -0.72
CA SER A 480 9.32 20.71 -1.47
C SER A 480 9.73 21.97 -2.25
N LYS A 481 10.78 22.68 -1.81
CA LYS A 481 11.34 23.81 -2.55
C LYS A 481 12.05 23.34 -3.82
N LEU A 482 12.76 22.21 -3.73
CA LEU A 482 13.35 21.57 -4.91
C LEU A 482 12.26 21.01 -5.84
N GLN A 483 11.19 20.45 -5.28
CA GLN A 483 10.05 19.96 -6.07
C GLN A 483 9.47 21.09 -6.93
N LYS A 484 9.25 22.27 -6.36
CA LYS A 484 8.77 23.46 -7.10
C LYS A 484 9.76 23.93 -8.18
N LYS A 485 11.05 23.72 -7.97
CA LYS A 485 12.12 24.14 -8.89
C LYS A 485 12.31 23.18 -10.07
N TYR A 486 12.21 21.88 -9.83
CA TYR A 486 12.54 20.83 -10.82
C TYR A 486 11.32 20.00 -11.28
N ASP A 487 10.13 20.25 -10.73
CA ASP A 487 8.85 19.62 -11.09
C ASP A 487 8.87 18.07 -11.06
N PHE A 488 9.60 17.50 -10.10
CA PHE A 488 9.61 16.05 -9.88
C PHE A 488 8.34 15.59 -9.13
N ALA A 489 8.04 14.29 -9.23
CA ALA A 489 7.04 13.62 -8.41
C ALA A 489 7.63 13.14 -7.09
N PHE A 490 7.00 13.46 -5.97
CA PHE A 490 7.30 12.77 -4.71
C PHE A 490 6.79 11.34 -4.81
N GLN A 491 7.63 10.36 -4.47
CA GLN A 491 7.20 9.00 -4.15
C GLN A 491 7.40 8.82 -2.65
N VAL A 492 6.34 8.99 -1.88
CA VAL A 492 6.45 8.99 -0.43
C VAL A 492 6.49 7.56 0.08
N GLU A 493 7.43 7.27 0.96
CA GLU A 493 7.46 6.04 1.71
C GLU A 493 6.95 6.24 3.14
N ASP A 494 6.08 5.36 3.62
CA ASP A 494 5.73 5.37 5.03
C ASP A 494 6.85 4.73 5.87
N PRO A 495 7.35 5.41 6.91
CA PRO A 495 8.40 4.83 7.75
C PRO A 495 7.89 3.55 8.40
N PHE A 496 8.78 2.59 8.61
CA PHE A 496 8.43 1.29 9.20
C PHE A 496 7.75 1.37 10.60
N THR A 497 7.87 2.51 11.30
CA THR A 497 7.09 2.79 12.53
C THR A 497 5.57 2.84 12.29
N LEU A 498 5.14 3.09 11.05
CA LEU A 498 3.75 3.21 10.62
C LEU A 498 3.22 1.96 9.92
N TRP A 499 4.06 0.98 9.55
CA TRP A 499 3.62 -0.24 8.83
C TRP A 499 2.59 -1.09 9.60
N ASN A 500 2.54 -0.92 10.92
CA ASN A 500 1.57 -1.55 11.79
C ASN A 500 0.27 -0.74 11.96
N LEU A 501 0.06 0.33 11.19
CA LEU A 501 -1.21 1.07 11.18
C LEU A 501 -2.10 0.58 10.04
N GLY A 502 -3.40 0.92 10.11
CA GLY A 502 -4.36 0.58 9.05
C GLY A 502 -4.26 1.53 7.84
N PRO A 503 -5.20 1.41 6.89
CA PRO A 503 -5.20 2.18 5.63
C PRO A 503 -5.38 3.70 5.81
N ILE A 504 -5.94 4.15 6.93
CA ILE A 504 -6.12 5.57 7.27
C ILE A 504 -4.80 6.34 7.24
N ARG A 505 -3.66 5.70 7.51
CA ARG A 505 -2.35 6.38 7.48
C ARG A 505 -2.07 7.04 6.12
N TYR A 506 -2.51 6.44 5.02
CA TYR A 506 -2.29 6.99 3.68
C TYR A 506 -3.13 8.23 3.41
N LYS A 507 -4.30 8.34 4.03
CA LYS A 507 -5.05 9.60 4.06
C LYS A 507 -4.23 10.68 4.75
N THR A 508 -3.76 10.42 5.99
CA THR A 508 -3.00 11.39 6.77
C THR A 508 -1.75 11.86 6.02
N ILE A 509 -0.98 10.92 5.46
CA ILE A 509 0.22 11.24 4.68
C ILE A 509 -0.16 12.08 3.46
N GLY A 510 -1.12 11.63 2.65
CA GLY A 510 -1.56 12.33 1.44
C GLY A 510 -2.02 13.77 1.73
N GLU A 511 -2.88 13.97 2.73
CA GLU A 511 -3.36 15.30 3.13
C GLU A 511 -2.24 16.20 3.65
N ASN A 512 -1.26 15.66 4.38
CA ASN A 512 -0.11 16.42 4.84
C ASN A 512 0.76 16.92 3.69
N TYR A 513 1.04 16.07 2.70
CA TYR A 513 1.80 16.46 1.51
C TYR A 513 1.04 17.48 0.66
N ARG A 514 -0.27 17.29 0.44
CA ARG A 514 -1.10 18.21 -0.34
C ARG A 514 -1.10 19.64 0.23
N LYS A 515 -1.03 19.81 1.55
CA LYS A 515 -0.88 21.14 2.19
C LYS A 515 0.43 21.85 1.81
N ILE A 516 1.48 21.11 1.44
CA ILE A 516 2.81 21.66 1.17
C ILE A 516 3.04 21.89 -0.33
N ILE A 517 2.70 20.91 -1.16
CA ILE A 517 2.96 20.95 -2.61
C ILE A 517 1.75 21.42 -3.43
N GLY A 518 0.56 21.47 -2.82
CA GLY A 518 -0.70 21.84 -3.46
C GLY A 518 -1.30 20.74 -4.34
N GLU A 519 -2.50 21.00 -4.87
CA GLU A 519 -3.25 20.06 -5.72
C GLU A 519 -2.54 19.76 -7.06
N LYS A 520 -1.70 20.68 -7.55
CA LYS A 520 -0.94 20.50 -8.80
C LYS A 520 0.41 19.80 -8.59
N GLY A 521 0.88 19.67 -7.35
CA GLY A 521 2.12 18.96 -7.07
C GLY A 521 1.93 17.46 -7.34
N LYS A 522 2.93 16.81 -7.96
CA LYS A 522 2.87 15.38 -8.27
C LYS A 522 3.20 14.56 -7.02
N LEU A 523 2.25 13.76 -6.56
CA LEU A 523 2.37 12.97 -5.34
C LEU A 523 2.02 11.52 -5.60
N ASN A 524 2.97 10.63 -5.40
CA ASN A 524 2.76 9.19 -5.36
C ASN A 524 3.08 8.67 -3.96
N ILE A 525 2.61 7.48 -3.64
CA ILE A 525 2.92 6.82 -2.38
C ILE A 525 3.23 5.36 -2.59
N ASP A 526 4.26 4.89 -1.89
CA ASP A 526 4.58 3.48 -1.85
C ASP A 526 3.64 2.74 -0.87
N ILE A 527 3.53 1.43 -1.08
CA ILE A 527 2.78 0.53 -0.21
C ILE A 527 3.69 -0.63 0.13
N ASN A 528 4.13 -0.63 1.39
CA ASN A 528 4.90 -1.69 1.99
C ASN A 528 4.04 -2.93 2.25
N VAL A 529 4.28 -3.98 1.46
CA VAL A 529 3.68 -5.31 1.62
C VAL A 529 4.75 -6.24 2.18
N VAL A 530 4.86 -6.30 3.50
CA VAL A 530 5.97 -6.96 4.20
C VAL A 530 5.50 -7.63 5.48
N ASN A 531 6.29 -8.57 6.00
CA ASN A 531 5.98 -9.19 7.28
C ASN A 531 6.09 -8.16 8.42
N ARG A 532 4.98 -7.94 9.13
CA ARG A 532 4.93 -7.13 10.34
C ARG A 532 5.70 -7.78 11.48
N MET A 533 6.31 -6.93 12.30
CA MET A 533 7.04 -7.34 13.49
C MET A 533 6.12 -7.70 14.66
N ASN A 534 4.91 -7.14 14.72
CA ASN A 534 3.88 -7.46 15.72
C ASN A 534 2.85 -8.48 15.19
N ASN A 535 1.98 -8.97 16.08
CA ASN A 535 0.91 -9.91 15.74
C ASN A 535 -0.48 -9.28 15.96
N ASP A 536 -0.59 -7.96 15.83
CA ASP A 536 -1.83 -7.22 16.14
C ASP A 536 -2.87 -7.28 14.99
N TYR A 537 -2.49 -7.91 13.88
CA TYR A 537 -3.29 -8.08 12.65
C TYR A 537 -3.66 -9.53 12.40
N PRO A 538 -4.67 -9.79 11.56
CA PRO A 538 -5.14 -11.15 11.30
C PRO A 538 -4.09 -12.05 10.67
N TYR A 539 -3.20 -11.47 9.87
CA TYR A 539 -2.04 -12.12 9.33
C TYR A 539 -0.83 -11.17 9.34
N LYS A 540 0.38 -11.73 9.36
CA LYS A 540 1.61 -10.93 9.46
C LYS A 540 1.90 -10.09 8.22
N LYS A 541 1.51 -10.59 7.05
CA LYS A 541 1.70 -9.91 5.77
C LYS A 541 0.34 -9.38 5.31
N GLN A 542 0.32 -8.19 4.72
CA GLN A 542 -0.90 -7.61 4.17
C GLN A 542 -1.34 -8.45 2.95
N ARG A 543 -2.57 -8.98 3.00
CA ARG A 543 -3.14 -9.89 2.00
C ARG A 543 -4.64 -9.60 1.85
N GLY A 544 -5.23 -9.99 0.73
CA GLY A 544 -6.67 -9.88 0.50
C GLY A 544 -7.23 -8.48 0.73
N ILE A 545 -8.35 -8.39 1.46
CA ILE A 545 -9.08 -7.13 1.70
C ILE A 545 -8.23 -6.07 2.41
N GLU A 546 -7.31 -6.47 3.29
CA GLU A 546 -6.41 -5.51 3.92
C GLU A 546 -5.55 -4.78 2.88
N LEU A 547 -4.97 -5.53 1.94
CA LEU A 547 -4.19 -4.93 0.85
C LEU A 547 -5.05 -4.06 -0.06
N TYR A 548 -6.30 -4.48 -0.34
CA TYR A 548 -7.22 -3.69 -1.15
C TYR A 548 -7.58 -2.35 -0.51
N GLU A 549 -7.85 -2.33 0.79
CA GLU A 549 -8.11 -1.11 1.54
C GLU A 549 -6.89 -0.19 1.57
N LEU A 550 -5.68 -0.74 1.73
CA LEU A 550 -4.43 0.02 1.65
C LEU A 550 -4.28 0.71 0.28
N MET A 551 -4.43 -0.04 -0.81
CA MET A 551 -4.37 0.48 -2.17
C MET A 551 -5.48 1.51 -2.44
N ASN A 552 -6.69 1.25 -1.96
CA ASN A 552 -7.83 2.13 -2.14
C ASN A 552 -7.62 3.49 -1.45
N TYR A 553 -7.27 3.48 -0.17
CA TYR A 553 -6.96 4.71 0.57
C TYR A 553 -5.78 5.45 -0.06
N ALA A 554 -4.68 4.76 -0.36
CA ALA A 554 -3.55 5.39 -1.05
C ALA A 554 -3.96 6.08 -2.36
N SER A 555 -4.75 5.39 -3.20
CA SER A 555 -5.20 5.93 -4.50
C SER A 555 -6.17 7.12 -4.39
N LYS A 556 -6.93 7.23 -3.29
CA LYS A 556 -7.85 8.35 -3.04
C LYS A 556 -7.12 9.66 -2.78
N TYR A 557 -5.97 9.58 -2.11
CA TYR A 557 -5.25 10.76 -1.59
C TYR A 557 -3.96 11.08 -2.35
N THR A 558 -3.63 10.30 -3.38
CA THR A 558 -2.40 10.47 -4.18
C THR A 558 -2.67 10.32 -5.68
N ASP A 559 -1.71 10.74 -6.50
CA ASP A 559 -1.77 10.65 -7.96
C ASP A 559 -1.46 9.24 -8.47
N ASN A 560 -0.61 8.50 -7.76
CA ASN A 560 -0.31 7.11 -8.09
C ASN A 560 0.08 6.31 -6.86
N ILE A 561 -0.17 5.00 -6.89
CA ILE A 561 0.34 4.06 -5.89
C ILE A 561 1.53 3.31 -6.46
N ILE A 562 2.51 2.98 -5.62
CA ILE A 562 3.64 2.11 -5.97
C ILE A 562 3.67 0.94 -5.00
N ILE A 563 3.81 -0.28 -5.49
CA ILE A 563 4.04 -1.44 -4.62
C ILE A 563 5.53 -1.63 -4.39
N TYR A 564 5.93 -1.79 -3.12
CA TYR A 564 7.34 -1.84 -2.68
C TYR A 564 8.18 -2.89 -3.40
N GLY A 565 7.60 -4.01 -3.84
CA GLY A 565 8.34 -5.00 -4.59
C GLY A 565 7.44 -6.00 -5.31
N LEU A 566 7.75 -6.30 -6.57
CA LEU A 566 7.05 -7.34 -7.32
C LEU A 566 7.16 -8.71 -6.65
N ASN A 567 8.30 -8.99 -6.00
CA ASN A 567 8.56 -10.21 -5.25
C ASN A 567 7.80 -10.28 -3.91
N THR A 568 7.22 -9.18 -3.42
CA THR A 568 6.52 -9.16 -2.14
C THR A 568 5.01 -9.38 -2.27
N ILE A 569 4.45 -9.37 -3.48
CA ILE A 569 3.03 -9.60 -3.73
C ILE A 569 2.74 -10.99 -4.27
N GLU A 570 1.50 -11.42 -4.09
CA GLU A 570 0.99 -12.76 -4.38
C GLU A 570 -0.03 -12.62 -5.52
N GLU A 571 -0.03 -13.53 -6.48
CA GLU A 571 -0.81 -13.35 -7.73
C GLU A 571 -2.33 -13.28 -7.49
N ASP A 572 -2.81 -14.04 -6.51
CA ASP A 572 -4.21 -14.09 -6.07
C ASP A 572 -4.70 -12.77 -5.46
N ASP A 573 -3.84 -12.04 -4.76
CA ASP A 573 -4.13 -10.70 -4.24
C ASP A 573 -4.21 -9.65 -5.35
N MET A 574 -3.72 -9.93 -6.56
CA MET A 574 -3.66 -8.91 -7.61
C MET A 574 -4.91 -8.86 -8.49
N TYR A 575 -5.82 -9.82 -8.34
CA TYR A 575 -7.06 -9.86 -9.12
C TYR A 575 -7.91 -8.59 -8.94
N PHE A 576 -8.16 -8.17 -7.69
CA PHE A 576 -8.96 -6.96 -7.45
C PHE A 576 -8.13 -5.67 -7.38
N ALA A 577 -6.80 -5.74 -7.44
CA ALA A 577 -5.94 -4.57 -7.31
C ALA A 577 -6.29 -3.42 -8.29
N PRO A 578 -6.58 -3.66 -9.59
CA PRO A 578 -6.99 -2.59 -10.51
C PRO A 578 -8.30 -1.90 -10.13
N TYR A 579 -9.19 -2.59 -9.43
CA TYR A 579 -10.49 -2.07 -8.99
C TYR A 579 -10.37 -1.21 -7.72
N THR A 580 -9.26 -1.32 -7.00
CA THR A 580 -9.02 -0.46 -5.82
C THR A 580 -8.84 1.00 -6.17
N ARG A 581 -8.45 1.26 -7.42
CA ARG A 581 -7.97 2.57 -7.87
C ARG A 581 -9.05 3.41 -8.52
N VAL A 582 -10.32 3.03 -8.50
CA VAL A 582 -11.43 3.73 -9.18
C VAL A 582 -12.41 4.41 -8.22
N SER A 583 -11.99 4.67 -6.97
CA SER A 583 -12.85 5.28 -5.95
C SER A 583 -13.37 6.68 -6.29
N ASP A 584 -12.74 7.37 -7.25
CA ASP A 584 -13.17 8.67 -7.76
C ASP A 584 -14.26 8.58 -8.83
N VAL A 585 -14.53 7.38 -9.36
CA VAL A 585 -15.48 7.16 -10.45
C VAL A 585 -16.90 7.10 -9.89
N LYS A 586 -17.74 8.02 -10.34
CA LYS A 586 -19.20 7.98 -10.17
C LYS A 586 -19.80 7.66 -11.52
N PHE A 587 -20.37 6.48 -11.72
CA PHE A 587 -20.85 6.04 -13.02
C PHE A 587 -22.21 5.37 -12.90
N GLY A 588 -23.24 5.96 -13.54
CA GLY A 588 -24.62 5.50 -13.42
C GLY A 588 -25.39 5.52 -14.72
N LYS A 589 -26.49 4.76 -14.74
CA LYS A 589 -27.41 4.66 -15.86
C LYS A 589 -28.48 5.76 -15.73
N GLU A 590 -28.70 6.53 -16.79
CA GLU A 590 -29.79 7.52 -16.88
C GLU A 590 -31.00 6.99 -17.66
N GLY A 591 -30.80 5.97 -18.49
CA GLY A 591 -31.83 5.38 -19.33
C GLY A 591 -31.31 4.13 -20.04
N GLU A 592 -32.16 3.50 -20.84
CA GLU A 592 -31.73 2.36 -21.66
C GLU A 592 -30.62 2.78 -22.63
N GLY A 593 -29.48 2.08 -22.58
CA GLY A 593 -28.29 2.42 -23.38
C GLY A 593 -27.61 3.75 -23.04
N VAL A 594 -28.08 4.50 -22.03
CA VAL A 594 -27.59 5.84 -21.71
C VAL A 594 -27.03 5.90 -20.30
N TYR A 595 -25.80 6.40 -20.20
CA TYR A 595 -25.03 6.44 -18.97
C TYR A 595 -24.35 7.78 -18.78
N LYS A 596 -24.13 8.17 -17.53
CA LYS A 596 -23.39 9.38 -17.16
C LYS A 596 -22.34 9.04 -16.11
N TYR A 597 -21.15 9.62 -16.26
CA TYR A 597 -20.11 9.50 -15.25
C TYR A 597 -19.39 10.78 -14.94
N SER A 598 -18.75 10.80 -13.78
CA SER A 598 -17.66 11.70 -13.43
C SER A 598 -16.48 10.92 -12.88
N ALA A 599 -15.26 11.26 -13.32
CA ALA A 599 -14.02 10.65 -12.84
C ALA A 599 -12.87 11.67 -12.88
N LYS A 600 -11.92 11.58 -11.96
CA LYS A 600 -10.71 12.43 -11.96
C LYS A 600 -9.69 11.97 -13.01
N LYS A 601 -9.66 10.67 -13.31
CA LYS A 601 -8.70 10.03 -14.22
C LYS A 601 -9.40 9.04 -15.14
N ASP A 602 -8.75 8.75 -16.26
CA ASP A 602 -9.20 7.73 -17.21
C ASP A 602 -9.38 6.37 -16.54
N PHE A 603 -10.34 5.58 -17.00
CA PHE A 603 -10.65 4.27 -16.44
C PHE A 603 -11.18 3.31 -17.50
N ILE A 604 -11.32 2.04 -17.15
CA ILE A 604 -11.83 0.99 -18.04
C ILE A 604 -13.20 0.58 -17.53
N TRP A 605 -14.19 0.61 -18.43
CA TRP A 605 -15.49 -0.01 -18.24
C TRP A 605 -15.51 -1.39 -18.91
N GLU A 606 -15.63 -2.44 -18.11
CA GLU A 606 -15.79 -3.81 -18.56
C GLU A 606 -17.26 -4.07 -18.96
N THR A 607 -17.51 -4.15 -20.26
CA THR A 607 -18.84 -4.37 -20.84
C THR A 607 -18.71 -5.01 -22.22
N ASN A 608 -19.69 -5.83 -22.61
CA ASN A 608 -19.70 -6.43 -23.94
C ASN A 608 -19.82 -5.32 -25.00
N THR A 609 -18.79 -5.19 -25.84
CA THR A 609 -18.71 -4.18 -26.92
C THR A 609 -19.09 -4.74 -28.30
N ARG A 610 -19.30 -6.05 -28.41
CA ARG A 610 -19.57 -6.71 -29.70
C ARG A 610 -20.87 -6.24 -30.30
N GLY A 611 -20.79 -5.73 -31.54
CA GLY A 611 -21.94 -5.23 -32.29
C GLY A 611 -22.52 -3.95 -31.69
N LYS A 612 -21.72 -3.17 -30.96
CA LYS A 612 -22.17 -1.92 -30.35
C LYS A 612 -21.24 -0.77 -30.70
N THR A 613 -21.84 0.39 -30.91
CA THR A 613 -21.15 1.67 -31.07
C THR A 613 -21.34 2.50 -29.80
N PHE A 614 -20.24 3.02 -29.27
CA PHE A 614 -20.25 3.88 -28.08
C PHE A 614 -20.09 5.33 -28.52
N LEU A 615 -21.00 6.20 -28.07
CA LEU A 615 -20.91 7.64 -28.26
C LEU A 615 -20.56 8.30 -26.93
N MET A 616 -19.43 9.02 -26.87
CA MET A 616 -19.09 9.89 -25.75
C MET A 616 -19.42 11.33 -26.12
N ASP A 617 -20.35 11.93 -25.38
CA ASP A 617 -20.89 13.27 -25.65
C ASP A 617 -21.35 13.46 -27.10
N GLY A 618 -22.01 12.41 -27.64
CA GLY A 618 -22.55 12.39 -29.00
C GLY A 618 -21.52 12.12 -30.10
N LYS A 619 -20.25 11.89 -29.77
CA LYS A 619 -19.20 11.54 -30.74
C LYS A 619 -18.83 10.07 -30.63
N ILE A 620 -18.62 9.42 -31.77
CA ILE A 620 -18.13 8.03 -31.81
C ILE A 620 -16.83 7.93 -31.01
N PHE A 621 -16.81 6.99 -30.07
CA PHE A 621 -15.71 6.71 -29.19
C PHE A 621 -15.21 5.28 -29.40
N THR A 622 -13.91 5.04 -29.19
CA THR A 622 -13.26 3.77 -29.58
C THR A 622 -13.28 2.77 -28.43
N ASN A 623 -13.60 1.52 -28.75
CA ASN A 623 -13.52 0.39 -27.81
C ASN A 623 -12.06 0.01 -27.57
N TYR A 624 -11.73 -0.40 -26.35
CA TYR A 624 -10.38 -0.88 -26.01
C TYR A 624 -10.20 -2.34 -26.41
N SER A 625 -11.21 -3.17 -26.16
CA SER A 625 -11.25 -4.58 -26.56
C SER A 625 -12.69 -5.05 -26.82
N GLN A 626 -12.89 -6.35 -27.04
CA GLN A 626 -14.23 -6.94 -27.22
C GLN A 626 -15.11 -6.86 -25.96
N ASN A 627 -14.51 -6.60 -24.79
CA ASN A 627 -15.21 -6.55 -23.50
C ASN A 627 -14.85 -5.32 -22.67
N GLU A 628 -14.16 -4.32 -23.24
CA GLU A 628 -13.67 -3.17 -22.51
C GLU A 628 -13.79 -1.89 -23.33
N VAL A 629 -14.23 -0.83 -22.67
CA VAL A 629 -14.25 0.54 -23.19
C VAL A 629 -13.35 1.37 -22.31
N PHE A 630 -12.35 2.03 -22.90
CA PHE A 630 -11.53 3.01 -22.22
C PHE A 630 -12.31 4.32 -22.14
N LEU A 631 -12.44 4.93 -20.96
CA LEU A 631 -13.21 6.15 -20.74
C LEU A 631 -12.32 7.24 -20.18
N LEU A 632 -12.41 8.44 -20.73
CA LEU A 632 -11.59 9.59 -20.34
C LEU A 632 -12.05 10.16 -19.00
N GLY A 633 -11.13 10.66 -18.19
CA GLY A 633 -11.44 11.44 -17.00
C GLY A 633 -12.18 12.73 -17.35
N GLY A 634 -13.10 13.15 -16.48
CA GLY A 634 -14.02 14.26 -16.71
C GLY A 634 -15.46 13.89 -16.38
N GLU A 635 -16.40 14.77 -16.74
CA GLU A 635 -17.83 14.50 -16.70
C GLU A 635 -18.35 14.26 -18.11
N HIS A 636 -18.91 13.08 -18.36
CA HIS A 636 -19.29 12.67 -19.71
C HIS A 636 -20.59 11.87 -19.74
N LYS A 637 -21.24 11.88 -20.89
CA LYS A 637 -22.40 11.04 -21.21
C LYS A 637 -22.02 9.98 -22.23
N ILE A 638 -22.30 8.71 -21.94
CA ILE A 638 -22.12 7.58 -22.84
C ILE A 638 -23.47 7.10 -23.38
N GLN A 639 -23.57 6.94 -24.69
CA GLN A 639 -24.71 6.30 -25.35
C GLN A 639 -24.23 5.06 -26.08
N VAL A 640 -24.93 3.95 -25.90
CA VAL A 640 -24.65 2.67 -26.52
C VAL A 640 -25.71 2.43 -27.59
N VAL A 641 -25.27 2.33 -28.84
CA VAL A 641 -26.11 2.11 -30.01
C VAL A 641 -25.81 0.71 -30.56
N GLU A 642 -26.85 -0.07 -30.80
CA GLU A 642 -26.74 -1.41 -31.41
C GLU A 642 -26.61 -1.35 -32.93
#